data_AF-A0A086SXY2-F1
#
_entry.id   AF-A0A086SXY2-F1
#
_cell.length_a   1.000
_cell.length_b   1.000
_cell.length_c   1.000
_cell.angle_alpha   90.00
_cell.angle_beta   90.00
_cell.angle_gamma   90.00
#
_symmetry.space_group_name_H-M   'P 1'
#
loop_
_entity.id
_entity.type
_entity.pdbx_description
1 polymer ?
#
loop_
_entity_poly.entity_id
_entity_poly.type
_entity_poly.pdbx_seq_one_letter_code
_entity_poly.pdbx_strand_id
1 'polypeptide(L)'
;MDAPVVVCIRSHNGRPQQNQNAEDAANGHSAGTSTSIHTSNQAPTTAHKTTGTHRQWSVSMTINDIPPKTAILHDPFTLHQYETIFDRYLRDSDRPRWRLSLDEEACTTDHQTRAEHAIERYTDSLWQQLDAALKLESSGVSDCQLLIVEHHETNHTSDAGIHCLAWELLEASAAAKTPRRPRLRITRVSDFPSRPGTIFKVPQPLSTVKKDSACAVRVLLVVARDFSRTGDERDPEPDLAQFPLMSVQRRLRSRMLLEVVRPGSREELEAHLALRARQGIVFHLVHFDLHGRVMRDEHGKMVPWLLFAKRHIGAHHKHGVPETHLAKAESVARLLAQHKVENVVLNACLSAYNRNGPDTNLAHVLLKHGIRHVSAIWYYVYWQTVSTYLETFYTELLVKGVEFHVAAQRGREAIRRRPTNRTGREYQDFFLCVNYAREGHRSDSMAREPSPPASVRSQDSSTSNSSVKAKWMPSTPRLGDGLVALPGEEPLRMQLHLLELEYKLMTFRIVYASDLRRADSRLWHTIDRMVGMWLMTNLMDEVYIYRGKDLGKRPIHSDNLPYREKRTRPSSGGYLQLRLPRPIRPLRKALHIIRDIDTVIDPGVQADEVQNRRSDERRRNAEANLELLARRLHSAGDSYLLFVGSQDAQWWQTYLEHLNGQWWLHMPWGFTVHSRYNREMRLPHEGARRSLTPSPLGLR
;
A
#
# COMPACT_ATOMS: atom_id res chain seq x y z
N MET A 1 16.01 28.44 -15.25
CA MET A 1 16.43 27.03 -15.14
C MET A 1 16.24 26.46 -16.52
N ASP A 2 17.32 25.99 -17.15
CA ASP A 2 17.24 25.42 -18.49
C ASP A 2 16.33 24.18 -18.48
N ALA A 3 15.57 24.00 -19.55
CA ALA A 3 14.71 22.84 -19.68
C ALA A 3 15.56 21.55 -19.63
N PRO A 4 15.11 20.51 -18.91
CA PRO A 4 15.88 19.29 -18.77
C PRO A 4 16.06 18.62 -20.13
N VAL A 5 17.25 18.11 -20.40
CA VAL A 5 17.51 17.33 -21.61
C VAL A 5 16.75 16.01 -21.53
N VAL A 6 15.96 15.69 -22.55
CA VAL A 6 15.19 14.45 -22.61
C VAL A 6 15.95 13.45 -23.48
N VAL A 7 16.33 12.33 -22.89
CA VAL A 7 16.95 11.21 -23.59
C VAL A 7 15.93 10.09 -23.70
N CYS A 8 15.58 9.70 -24.92
CA CYS A 8 14.69 8.56 -25.15
C CYS A 8 15.50 7.38 -25.70
N ILE A 9 15.50 6.27 -24.95
CA ILE A 9 16.17 5.02 -25.27
C ILE A 9 15.10 4.01 -25.66
N ARG A 10 14.97 3.71 -26.95
CA ARG A 10 13.99 2.77 -27.48
C ARG A 10 14.65 1.45 -27.82
N SER A 11 14.19 0.35 -27.23
CA SER A 11 14.66 -1.00 -27.58
C SER A 11 13.97 -1.50 -28.86
N HIS A 12 14.75 -2.05 -29.79
CA HIS A 12 14.26 -2.50 -31.10
C HIS A 12 14.01 -4.01 -31.22
N ASN A 13 14.48 -4.82 -30.27
CA ASN A 13 14.35 -6.27 -30.35
C ASN A 13 14.26 -6.88 -28.95
N GLY A 14 13.17 -7.60 -28.68
CA GLY A 14 13.01 -8.49 -27.51
C GLY A 14 13.80 -9.80 -27.63
N ARG A 15 15.00 -9.78 -28.22
CA ARG A 15 15.92 -10.93 -28.30
C ARG A 15 17.30 -10.53 -27.76
N PRO A 16 17.68 -10.92 -26.55
CA PRO A 16 19.06 -11.19 -26.21
C PRO A 16 19.64 -12.18 -27.24
N GLN A 17 20.57 -11.71 -28.08
CA GLN A 17 21.47 -12.61 -28.79
C GLN A 17 22.36 -13.28 -27.73
N GLN A 18 22.05 -14.51 -27.33
CA GLN A 18 23.03 -15.39 -26.72
C GLN A 18 23.99 -15.84 -27.82
N ASN A 19 25.28 -15.55 -27.68
CA ASN A 19 26.30 -16.06 -28.60
C ASN A 19 26.34 -17.59 -28.51
N GLN A 20 25.68 -18.28 -29.44
CA GLN A 20 26.00 -19.66 -29.77
C GLN A 20 27.09 -19.62 -30.84
N ASN A 21 28.35 -19.74 -30.43
CA ASN A 21 29.46 -20.04 -31.33
C ASN A 21 30.61 -20.62 -30.51
N ALA A 22 30.64 -21.95 -30.42
CA ALA A 22 31.83 -22.82 -30.35
C ALA A 22 31.39 -24.19 -29.83
N GLU A 23 31.02 -25.11 -30.73
CA GLU A 23 31.15 -26.57 -30.55
C GLU A 23 30.60 -27.28 -31.80
N ASP A 24 31.31 -27.18 -32.91
CA ASP A 24 31.14 -28.06 -34.08
C ASP A 24 32.54 -28.43 -34.59
N ALA A 25 33.25 -29.24 -33.81
CA ALA A 25 34.42 -30.01 -34.27
C ALA A 25 34.86 -31.01 -33.19
N ALA A 26 34.20 -32.17 -33.10
CA ALA A 26 34.83 -33.46 -32.75
C ALA A 26 33.78 -34.58 -32.73
N ASN A 27 33.52 -35.15 -33.92
CA ASN A 27 32.92 -36.47 -34.03
C ASN A 27 34.00 -37.54 -33.81
N GLY A 28 33.73 -38.54 -32.97
CA GLY A 28 34.67 -39.63 -32.73
C GLY A 28 34.13 -40.79 -31.88
N HIS A 29 33.35 -41.67 -32.50
CA HIS A 29 33.34 -43.15 -32.35
C HIS A 29 33.45 -43.79 -30.95
N SER A 30 32.43 -44.56 -30.55
CA SER A 30 32.46 -46.05 -30.53
C SER A 30 31.38 -46.65 -29.61
N ALA A 31 30.92 -47.84 -29.99
CA ALA A 31 29.85 -48.63 -29.40
C ALA A 31 30.32 -49.47 -28.19
N GLY A 32 29.39 -49.86 -27.32
CA GLY A 32 29.63 -50.87 -26.27
C GLY A 32 28.40 -51.13 -25.39
N THR A 33 28.02 -52.39 -25.32
CA THR A 33 26.75 -52.97 -24.85
C THR A 33 26.70 -53.26 -23.33
N SER A 34 25.48 -53.42 -22.81
CA SER A 34 25.06 -54.36 -21.73
C SER A 34 24.76 -53.84 -20.31
N THR A 35 23.46 -53.79 -20.01
CA THR A 35 22.72 -54.29 -18.82
C THR A 35 23.41 -54.47 -17.46
N SER A 36 22.88 -53.81 -16.41
CA SER A 36 22.26 -54.49 -15.25
C SER A 36 21.47 -53.50 -14.36
N ILE A 37 20.47 -54.04 -13.67
CA ILE A 37 19.48 -53.36 -12.82
C ILE A 37 20.06 -53.25 -11.39
N HIS A 38 20.02 -52.06 -10.78
CA HIS A 38 19.87 -51.92 -9.33
C HIS A 38 19.26 -50.56 -8.93
N THR A 39 18.21 -50.66 -8.12
CA THR A 39 17.48 -49.60 -7.42
C THR A 39 18.36 -48.85 -6.41
N SER A 40 18.42 -47.52 -6.50
CA SER A 40 18.61 -46.65 -5.32
C SER A 40 18.12 -45.23 -5.57
N ASN A 41 17.49 -44.67 -4.55
CA ASN A 41 17.08 -43.27 -4.43
C ASN A 41 18.23 -42.32 -4.78
N GLN A 42 18.07 -41.49 -5.82
CA GLN A 42 18.87 -40.30 -6.03
C GLN A 42 17.99 -39.11 -6.42
N ALA A 43 18.18 -38.02 -5.69
CA ALA A 43 17.66 -36.70 -5.98
C ALA A 43 18.06 -36.26 -7.41
N PRO A 44 17.22 -35.48 -8.13
CA PRO A 44 17.65 -34.92 -9.39
C PRO A 44 18.60 -33.74 -9.12
N THR A 45 19.89 -34.02 -8.97
CA THR A 45 20.97 -33.06 -9.22
C THR A 45 21.07 -32.83 -10.72
N THR A 46 20.18 -32.01 -11.29
CA THR A 46 20.44 -31.34 -12.56
C THR A 46 21.07 -29.99 -12.25
N ALA A 47 22.39 -30.01 -12.03
CA ALA A 47 23.21 -28.82 -12.09
C ALA A 47 23.21 -28.31 -13.53
N HIS A 48 22.29 -27.40 -13.86
CA HIS A 48 22.40 -26.59 -15.06
C HIS A 48 23.63 -25.69 -14.90
N LYS A 49 24.78 -26.15 -15.42
CA LYS A 49 25.90 -25.28 -15.78
C LYS A 49 25.48 -24.45 -16.99
N THR A 50 24.72 -23.37 -16.77
CA THR A 50 24.62 -22.28 -17.76
C THR A 50 25.81 -21.36 -17.54
N THR A 51 26.83 -21.50 -18.38
CA THR A 51 27.93 -20.55 -18.52
C THR A 51 27.37 -19.15 -18.80
N GLY A 52 27.87 -18.15 -18.05
CA GLY A 52 27.22 -16.86 -17.86
C GLY A 52 27.32 -15.92 -19.07
N THR A 53 26.32 -15.95 -19.94
CA THR A 53 26.16 -14.92 -20.99
C THR A 53 25.44 -13.70 -20.44
N HIS A 54 25.99 -12.51 -20.65
CA HIS A 54 25.29 -11.24 -20.41
C HIS A 54 24.17 -11.04 -21.43
N ARG A 55 23.04 -10.46 -21.00
CA ARG A 55 21.98 -10.06 -21.92
C ARG A 55 22.40 -8.81 -22.69
N GLN A 56 21.87 -8.61 -23.88
CA GLN A 56 22.14 -7.42 -24.69
C GLN A 56 20.91 -6.97 -25.45
N TRP A 57 20.80 -5.67 -25.71
CA TRP A 57 19.69 -5.05 -26.42
C TRP A 57 20.21 -4.04 -27.44
N SER A 58 19.70 -4.12 -28.67
CA SER A 58 19.86 -3.04 -29.64
C SER A 58 18.88 -1.92 -29.32
N VAL A 59 19.40 -0.70 -29.18
CA VAL A 59 18.62 0.48 -28.81
C VAL A 59 18.89 1.65 -29.74
N SER A 60 17.87 2.46 -30.02
CA SER A 60 18.07 3.83 -30.50
C SER A 60 17.99 4.80 -29.33
N MET A 61 18.93 5.72 -29.26
CA MET A 61 18.98 6.78 -28.28
C MET A 61 18.81 8.13 -28.98
N THR A 62 17.82 8.91 -28.57
CA THR A 62 17.56 10.27 -29.05
C THR A 62 17.78 11.24 -27.91
N ILE A 63 18.37 12.40 -28.20
CA ILE A 63 18.54 13.49 -27.25
C ILE A 63 17.72 14.66 -27.78
N ASN A 64 16.65 15.03 -27.09
CA ASN A 64 15.68 16.03 -27.57
C ASN A 64 15.26 15.72 -29.02
N ASP A 65 15.41 16.68 -29.93
CA ASP A 65 15.07 16.54 -31.35
C ASP A 65 16.26 16.11 -32.25
N ILE A 66 17.36 15.64 -31.65
CA ILE A 66 18.52 15.16 -32.38
C ILE A 66 18.23 13.76 -32.96
N PRO A 67 18.68 13.45 -34.19
CA PRO A 67 18.48 12.14 -34.81
C PRO A 67 18.91 10.97 -33.91
N PRO A 68 18.16 9.85 -33.95
CA PRO A 68 18.47 8.67 -33.15
C PRO A 68 19.86 8.12 -33.47
N LYS A 69 20.63 7.85 -32.42
CA LYS A 69 21.87 7.08 -32.49
C LYS A 69 21.61 5.64 -32.07
N THR A 70 22.02 4.69 -32.89
CA THR A 70 21.92 3.28 -32.52
C THR A 70 23.11 2.88 -31.65
N ALA A 71 22.85 2.11 -30.61
CA ALA A 71 23.86 1.52 -29.73
C ALA A 71 23.42 0.10 -29.30
N ILE A 72 24.38 -0.68 -28.80
CA ILE A 72 24.11 -1.95 -28.14
C ILE A 72 24.36 -1.74 -26.65
N LEU A 73 23.36 -2.05 -25.84
CA LEU A 73 23.49 -2.07 -24.39
C LEU A 73 23.65 -3.50 -23.91
N HIS A 74 24.62 -3.70 -23.04
CA HIS A 74 24.89 -4.95 -22.35
C HIS A 74 24.44 -4.84 -20.90
N ASP A 75 23.78 -5.90 -20.42
CA ASP A 75 23.47 -6.06 -19.01
C ASP A 75 24.78 -6.15 -18.22
N PRO A 76 25.04 -5.26 -17.24
CA PRO A 76 26.25 -5.36 -16.43
C PRO A 76 26.33 -6.65 -15.61
N PHE A 77 25.21 -7.32 -15.35
CA PHE A 77 25.15 -8.59 -14.62
C PHE A 77 24.71 -9.76 -15.50
N THR A 78 25.24 -10.93 -15.15
CA THR A 78 24.71 -12.23 -15.61
C THR A 78 23.48 -12.62 -14.80
N LEU A 79 22.67 -13.56 -15.32
CA LEU A 79 21.50 -14.09 -14.61
C LEU A 79 21.85 -14.61 -13.19
N HIS A 80 22.99 -15.29 -13.07
CA HIS A 80 23.47 -15.80 -11.78
C HIS A 80 23.84 -14.67 -10.80
N GLN A 81 24.40 -13.56 -11.28
CA GLN A 81 24.75 -12.41 -10.45
C GLN A 81 23.52 -11.70 -9.90
N TYR A 82 22.42 -11.61 -10.65
CA TYR A 82 21.16 -11.11 -10.10
C TYR A 82 20.69 -11.95 -8.91
N GLU A 83 20.77 -13.29 -9.00
CA GLU A 83 20.34 -14.18 -7.92
C GLU A 83 21.28 -14.15 -6.70
N THR A 84 22.58 -14.12 -6.95
CA THR A 84 23.58 -14.18 -5.87
C THR A 84 23.86 -12.83 -5.21
N ILE A 85 23.60 -11.72 -5.92
CA ILE A 85 23.85 -10.37 -5.45
C ILE A 85 22.53 -9.69 -5.09
N PHE A 86 21.68 -9.34 -6.07
CA PHE A 86 20.45 -8.60 -5.78
C PHE A 86 19.47 -9.40 -4.95
N ASP A 87 19.07 -10.60 -5.38
CA ASP A 87 18.08 -11.40 -4.64
C ASP A 87 18.59 -11.71 -3.22
N ARG A 88 19.86 -12.07 -3.05
CA ARG A 88 20.45 -12.36 -1.73
C ARG A 88 20.52 -11.11 -0.85
N TYR A 89 21.12 -10.02 -1.35
CA TYR A 89 21.23 -8.74 -0.62
C TYR A 89 19.85 -8.27 -0.17
N LEU A 90 18.84 -8.36 -1.05
CA LEU A 90 17.50 -7.86 -0.77
C LEU A 90 16.67 -8.83 0.09
N ARG A 91 16.82 -10.15 -0.05
CA ARG A 91 16.16 -11.12 0.86
C ARG A 91 16.72 -11.05 2.27
N ASP A 92 18.04 -10.91 2.39
CA ASP A 92 18.69 -10.66 3.68
C ASP A 92 18.28 -9.27 4.22
N SER A 93 17.93 -8.31 3.35
CA SER A 93 17.35 -7.00 3.72
C SER A 93 15.88 -7.05 4.17
N ASP A 94 15.14 -8.12 3.89
CA ASP A 94 13.70 -8.20 4.18
C ASP A 94 13.42 -8.90 5.52
N ARG A 95 14.19 -9.95 5.86
CA ARG A 95 13.97 -10.74 7.09
C ARG A 95 14.80 -10.23 8.27
N PRO A 96 14.19 -9.85 9.40
CA PRO A 96 14.93 -9.62 10.64
C PRO A 96 15.53 -10.95 11.10
N ARG A 97 16.86 -11.13 11.07
CA ARG A 97 17.51 -12.28 11.71
C ARG A 97 17.90 -11.87 13.13
N TRP A 98 17.13 -12.31 14.13
CA TRP A 98 17.37 -11.97 15.54
C TRP A 98 18.29 -12.98 16.26
N ARG A 99 18.93 -13.89 15.52
CA ARG A 99 19.81 -14.93 16.07
C ARG A 99 20.96 -15.22 15.12
N LEU A 100 21.94 -14.32 15.07
CA LEU A 100 23.26 -14.66 14.55
C LEU A 100 24.24 -14.55 15.71
N SER A 101 25.19 -15.49 15.79
CA SER A 101 26.35 -15.33 16.67
C SER A 101 27.22 -14.19 16.14
N LEU A 102 28.05 -13.60 17.01
CA LEU A 102 28.96 -12.50 16.64
C LEU A 102 29.86 -12.84 15.42
N ASP A 103 30.21 -14.11 15.24
CA ASP A 103 31.01 -14.59 14.11
C ASP A 103 30.22 -14.64 12.78
N GLU A 104 28.91 -14.92 12.84
CA GLU A 104 28.02 -14.90 11.67
C GLU A 104 27.64 -13.45 11.27
N GLU A 105 27.57 -12.52 12.22
CA GLU A 105 27.37 -11.08 11.95
C GLU A 105 28.55 -10.45 11.21
N ALA A 106 29.78 -10.81 11.55
CA ALA A 106 30.97 -10.32 10.85
C ALA A 106 31.04 -10.82 9.39
N CYS A 107 30.76 -12.10 9.17
CA CYS A 107 30.72 -12.72 7.84
C CYS A 107 29.62 -12.12 6.94
N THR A 108 28.42 -11.89 7.50
CA THR A 108 27.30 -11.27 6.76
C THR A 108 27.56 -9.81 6.40
N THR A 109 28.27 -9.08 7.25
CA THR A 109 28.67 -7.69 6.99
C THR A 109 29.60 -7.59 5.77
N ASP A 110 30.58 -8.50 5.65
CA ASP A 110 31.46 -8.60 4.47
C ASP A 110 30.65 -8.89 3.19
N HIS A 111 29.74 -9.86 3.24
CA HIS A 111 28.90 -10.22 2.10
C HIS A 111 28.03 -9.06 1.59
N GLN A 112 27.43 -8.29 2.49
CA GLN A 112 26.61 -7.12 2.16
C GLN A 112 27.45 -6.00 1.54
N THR A 113 28.63 -5.70 2.09
CA THR A 113 29.53 -4.67 1.54
C THR A 113 30.01 -5.07 0.14
N ARG A 114 30.33 -6.36 -0.06
CA ARG A 114 30.69 -6.89 -1.38
C ARG A 114 29.54 -6.80 -2.38
N ALA A 115 28.30 -7.03 -1.94
CA ALA A 115 27.12 -6.85 -2.77
C ALA A 115 26.94 -5.38 -3.16
N GLU A 116 27.02 -4.44 -2.22
CA GLU A 116 26.93 -3.00 -2.48
C GLU A 116 28.00 -2.53 -3.47
N HIS A 117 29.26 -2.95 -3.30
CA HIS A 117 30.33 -2.64 -4.25
C HIS A 117 30.07 -3.25 -5.65
N ALA A 118 29.42 -4.42 -5.73
CA ALA A 118 29.00 -4.98 -7.02
C ALA A 118 27.85 -4.17 -7.65
N ILE A 119 26.92 -3.65 -6.85
CA ILE A 119 25.83 -2.77 -7.29
C ILE A 119 26.39 -1.43 -7.78
N GLU A 120 27.41 -0.88 -7.12
CA GLU A 120 28.12 0.32 -7.60
C GLU A 120 28.79 0.07 -8.95
N ARG A 121 29.54 -1.04 -9.09
CA ARG A 121 30.15 -1.43 -10.39
C ARG A 121 29.12 -1.67 -11.48
N TYR A 122 27.97 -2.27 -11.15
CA TYR A 122 26.84 -2.41 -12.08
C TYR A 122 26.40 -1.02 -12.58
N THR A 123 26.26 -0.06 -11.66
CA THR A 123 25.80 1.29 -11.96
C THR A 123 26.79 2.04 -12.85
N ASP A 124 28.09 1.97 -12.53
CA ASP A 124 29.13 2.62 -13.32
C ASP A 124 29.27 2.00 -14.72
N SER A 125 29.18 0.67 -14.84
CA SER A 125 29.19 0.00 -16.14
C SER A 125 28.01 0.43 -17.01
N LEU A 126 26.79 0.50 -16.45
CA LEU A 126 25.61 0.96 -17.17
C LEU A 126 25.76 2.44 -17.59
N TRP A 127 26.29 3.29 -16.71
CA TRP A 127 26.57 4.69 -17.02
C TRP A 127 27.59 4.85 -18.16
N GLN A 128 28.72 4.13 -18.11
CA GLN A 128 29.76 4.21 -19.13
C GLN A 128 29.23 3.86 -20.53
N GLN A 129 28.34 2.87 -20.62
CA GLN A 129 27.69 2.51 -21.89
C GLN A 129 26.80 3.64 -22.41
N LEU A 130 26.05 4.32 -21.54
CA LEU A 130 25.22 5.48 -21.93
C LEU A 130 26.08 6.67 -22.35
N ASP A 131 27.12 6.99 -21.58
CA ASP A 131 27.98 8.13 -21.87
C ASP A 131 28.81 7.92 -23.14
N ALA A 132 29.27 6.70 -23.42
CA ALA A 132 29.94 6.38 -24.68
C ALA A 132 29.05 6.66 -25.91
N ALA A 133 27.75 6.38 -25.81
CA ALA A 133 26.79 6.60 -26.90
C ALA A 133 26.34 8.07 -27.00
N LEU A 134 26.11 8.73 -25.87
CA LEU A 134 25.43 10.02 -25.79
C LEU A 134 26.36 11.21 -25.52
N LYS A 135 27.55 10.96 -24.98
CA LYS A 135 28.55 11.96 -24.58
C LYS A 135 28.02 12.97 -23.57
N LEU A 136 27.22 12.51 -22.61
CA LEU A 136 26.53 13.34 -21.61
C LEU A 136 27.50 14.08 -20.70
N GLU A 137 28.61 13.47 -20.26
CA GLU A 137 29.60 14.13 -19.41
C GLU A 137 30.26 15.33 -20.11
N SER A 138 30.48 15.23 -21.42
CA SER A 138 31.06 16.32 -22.22
C SER A 138 30.05 17.39 -22.65
N SER A 139 28.75 17.13 -22.47
CA SER A 139 27.67 18.01 -22.95
C SER A 139 27.42 19.23 -22.05
N GLY A 140 27.94 19.24 -20.81
CA GLY A 140 27.73 20.32 -19.84
C GLY A 140 26.32 20.38 -19.25
N VAL A 141 25.47 19.38 -19.51
CA VAL A 141 24.09 19.30 -19.01
C VAL A 141 24.07 19.03 -17.51
N SER A 142 23.26 19.78 -16.75
CA SER A 142 23.10 19.58 -15.31
C SER A 142 21.99 18.58 -14.95
N ASP A 143 20.88 18.58 -15.70
CA ASP A 143 19.69 17.76 -15.44
C ASP A 143 19.22 17.05 -16.71
N CYS A 144 18.98 15.75 -16.61
CA CYS A 144 18.58 14.90 -17.73
C CYS A 144 17.41 13.98 -17.34
N GLN A 145 16.39 13.89 -18.19
CA GLN A 145 15.28 12.94 -18.07
C GLN A 145 15.48 11.79 -19.05
N LEU A 146 15.68 10.59 -18.53
CA LEU A 146 15.81 9.37 -19.32
C LEU A 146 14.44 8.69 -19.39
N LEU A 147 13.92 8.59 -20.61
CA LEU A 147 12.76 7.80 -20.97
C LEU A 147 13.24 6.47 -21.55
N ILE A 148 13.04 5.39 -20.81
CA ILE A 148 13.37 4.04 -21.28
C ILE A 148 12.12 3.47 -21.93
N VAL A 149 12.10 3.38 -23.26
CA VAL A 149 10.94 2.96 -24.04
C VAL A 149 11.10 1.51 -24.49
N GLU A 150 10.16 0.65 -24.11
CA GLU A 150 10.06 -0.72 -24.59
C GLU A 150 8.78 -0.89 -25.41
N HIS A 151 8.92 -1.32 -26.66
CA HIS A 151 7.80 -1.60 -27.54
C HIS A 151 7.39 -3.07 -27.42
N HIS A 152 6.11 -3.32 -27.19
CA HIS A 152 5.57 -4.66 -27.01
C HIS A 152 4.67 -5.04 -28.19
N GLU A 153 5.18 -5.84 -29.13
CA GLU A 153 4.37 -6.41 -30.20
C GLU A 153 3.50 -7.58 -29.69
N THR A 154 2.40 -7.88 -30.39
CA THR A 154 1.35 -8.79 -29.90
C THR A 154 1.78 -10.27 -29.74
N ASN A 155 2.92 -10.70 -30.30
CA ASN A 155 3.21 -12.13 -30.51
C ASN A 155 4.59 -12.66 -30.06
N HIS A 156 5.37 -11.92 -29.27
CA HIS A 156 6.70 -12.39 -28.87
C HIS A 156 6.86 -12.47 -27.34
N THR A 157 6.88 -13.70 -26.82
CA THR A 157 7.06 -14.02 -25.41
C THR A 157 8.18 -15.03 -25.26
N SER A 158 9.35 -14.59 -24.83
CA SER A 158 10.36 -15.50 -24.25
C SER A 158 11.36 -14.73 -23.39
N ASP A 159 11.80 -13.56 -23.83
CA ASP A 159 12.99 -12.95 -23.23
C ASP A 159 12.70 -11.71 -22.38
N ALA A 160 13.56 -11.49 -21.38
CA ALA A 160 13.49 -10.34 -20.50
C ALA A 160 13.70 -9.03 -21.29
N GLY A 161 12.72 -8.14 -21.22
CA GLY A 161 12.78 -6.83 -21.84
C GLY A 161 13.82 -5.92 -21.18
N ILE A 162 14.16 -4.80 -21.84
CA ILE A 162 15.15 -3.82 -21.35
C ILE A 162 14.78 -3.23 -19.98
N HIS A 163 13.49 -3.29 -19.61
CA HIS A 163 13.03 -2.97 -18.26
C HIS A 163 13.48 -3.97 -17.17
N CYS A 164 14.26 -5.02 -17.47
CA CYS A 164 14.85 -5.84 -16.42
C CYS A 164 16.09 -5.19 -15.76
N LEU A 165 16.65 -4.12 -16.34
CA LEU A 165 17.80 -3.42 -15.78
C LEU A 165 17.39 -2.51 -14.61
N ALA A 166 18.31 -2.33 -13.65
CA ALA A 166 18.15 -1.47 -12.48
C ALA A 166 18.37 0.03 -12.81
N TRP A 167 17.59 0.57 -13.74
CA TRP A 167 17.75 1.94 -14.25
C TRP A 167 17.80 3.01 -13.15
N GLU A 168 17.00 2.83 -12.09
CA GLU A 168 16.87 3.78 -10.98
C GLU A 168 18.18 3.99 -10.22
N LEU A 169 19.12 3.04 -10.25
CA LEU A 169 20.45 3.18 -9.64
C LEU A 169 21.21 4.39 -10.20
N LEU A 170 21.01 4.71 -11.48
CA LEU A 170 21.67 5.85 -12.12
C LEU A 170 21.27 7.20 -11.49
N GLU A 171 20.14 7.28 -10.79
CA GLU A 171 19.71 8.50 -10.09
C GLU A 171 20.53 8.81 -8.82
N ALA A 172 21.25 7.84 -8.27
CA ALA A 172 22.13 8.06 -7.12
C ALA A 172 23.47 8.71 -7.52
N SER A 173 23.79 8.71 -8.81
CA SER A 173 25.00 9.32 -9.34
C SER A 173 24.88 10.85 -9.35
N ALA A 174 24.83 11.47 -8.17
CA ALA A 174 24.81 12.91 -8.00
C ALA A 174 26.22 13.39 -7.65
N ALA A 175 26.87 14.06 -8.61
CA ALA A 175 27.87 15.14 -8.55
C ALA A 175 29.05 15.10 -7.54
N ALA A 176 28.94 14.49 -6.37
CA ALA A 176 29.95 14.51 -5.31
C ALA A 176 31.17 13.61 -5.62
N LYS A 177 30.99 12.48 -6.31
CA LYS A 177 32.10 11.61 -6.76
C LYS A 177 32.63 12.00 -8.15
N THR A 178 31.76 12.56 -9.02
CA THR A 178 32.09 12.95 -10.40
C THR A 178 31.28 14.21 -10.80
N PRO A 179 31.83 15.43 -10.64
CA PRO A 179 31.09 16.68 -10.83
C PRO A 179 30.60 16.93 -12.26
N ARG A 180 31.04 16.13 -13.23
CA ARG A 180 30.61 16.20 -14.63
C ARG A 180 29.35 15.40 -14.96
N ARG A 181 28.85 14.55 -14.05
CA ARG A 181 27.67 13.72 -14.32
C ARG A 181 26.36 14.52 -14.12
N PRO A 182 25.46 14.57 -15.11
CA PRO A 182 24.14 15.17 -14.94
C PRO A 182 23.32 14.41 -13.90
N ARG A 183 22.44 15.13 -13.19
CA ARG A 183 21.40 14.51 -12.37
C ARG A 183 20.36 13.86 -13.29
N LEU A 184 20.19 12.55 -13.13
CA LEU A 184 19.26 11.78 -13.95
C LEU A 184 17.89 11.63 -13.29
N ARG A 185 16.86 11.59 -14.13
CA ARG A 185 15.48 11.25 -13.76
C ARG A 185 15.00 10.11 -14.65
N ILE A 186 14.66 8.97 -14.05
CA ILE A 186 14.30 7.78 -14.82
C ILE A 186 12.78 7.64 -14.92
N THR A 187 12.27 7.39 -16.13
CA THR A 187 10.89 6.97 -16.38
C THR A 187 10.89 5.79 -17.33
N ARG A 188 10.30 4.68 -16.91
CA ARG A 188 10.08 3.51 -17.78
C ARG A 188 8.79 3.71 -18.56
N VAL A 189 8.83 3.48 -19.86
CA VAL A 189 7.71 3.72 -20.77
C VAL A 189 7.47 2.44 -21.56
N SER A 190 6.26 1.90 -21.46
CA SER A 190 5.85 0.75 -22.25
C SER A 190 4.89 1.19 -23.34
N ASP A 191 5.26 0.90 -24.58
CA ASP A 191 4.46 1.15 -25.76
C ASP A 191 3.75 -0.15 -26.15
N PHE A 192 2.42 -0.13 -26.07
CA PHE A 192 1.56 -1.27 -26.43
C PHE A 192 0.68 -0.86 -27.60
N PRO A 193 0.52 -1.71 -28.63
CA PRO A 193 -0.33 -1.41 -29.76
C PRO A 193 -1.73 -1.08 -29.28
N SER A 194 -2.28 0.01 -29.83
CA SER A 194 -3.63 0.45 -29.52
C SER A 194 -4.59 -0.67 -29.91
N ARG A 195 -5.33 -1.24 -28.94
CA ARG A 195 -6.39 -2.19 -29.26
C ARG A 195 -7.49 -1.45 -30.03
N PRO A 196 -7.85 -1.88 -31.26
CA PRO A 196 -8.98 -1.31 -31.97
C PRO A 196 -10.24 -1.41 -31.09
N GLY A 197 -10.90 -0.28 -30.83
CA GLY A 197 -12.17 -0.24 -30.08
C GLY A 197 -12.10 0.19 -28.61
N THR A 198 -10.94 0.45 -28.02
CA THR A 198 -10.83 0.91 -26.62
C THR A 198 -10.18 2.29 -26.47
N ILE A 199 -10.82 3.33 -27.04
CA ILE A 199 -10.56 4.71 -26.60
C ILE A 199 -11.50 4.98 -25.42
N PHE A 200 -11.08 4.57 -24.22
CA PHE A 200 -11.80 4.98 -23.02
C PHE A 200 -11.45 6.45 -22.74
N LYS A 201 -12.33 7.36 -23.16
CA LYS A 201 -12.29 8.74 -22.63
C LYS A 201 -12.53 8.66 -21.13
N VAL A 202 -11.47 8.91 -20.36
CA VAL A 202 -11.57 9.07 -18.92
C VAL A 202 -12.22 10.42 -18.64
N PRO A 203 -13.29 10.47 -17.85
CA PRO A 203 -14.06 11.69 -17.66
C PRO A 203 -13.21 12.87 -17.16
N GLN A 204 -12.30 12.62 -16.22
CA GLN A 204 -11.38 13.62 -15.66
C GLN A 204 -10.06 12.96 -15.24
N PRO A 205 -8.95 13.17 -15.97
CA PRO A 205 -7.64 12.67 -15.58
C PRO A 205 -7.12 13.30 -14.27
N LEU A 206 -6.27 12.57 -13.55
CA LEU A 206 -5.69 13.05 -12.28
C LEU A 206 -4.95 14.39 -12.44
N SER A 207 -4.23 14.59 -13.56
CA SER A 207 -3.51 15.83 -13.86
C SER A 207 -4.44 17.04 -13.95
N THR A 208 -5.63 16.87 -14.55
CA THR A 208 -6.67 17.91 -14.63
C THR A 208 -7.27 18.20 -13.26
N VAL A 209 -7.66 17.16 -12.52
CA VAL A 209 -8.29 17.29 -11.19
C VAL A 209 -7.37 17.96 -10.17
N LYS A 210 -6.06 17.74 -10.27
CA LYS A 210 -5.09 18.39 -9.37
C LYS A 210 -4.96 19.89 -9.61
N LYS A 211 -5.06 20.33 -10.86
CA LYS A 211 -4.98 21.75 -11.26
C LYS A 211 -6.25 22.52 -10.90
N ASP A 212 -7.40 21.85 -10.92
CA ASP A 212 -8.67 22.45 -10.51
C ASP A 212 -8.86 22.37 -8.99
N SER A 213 -8.93 23.54 -8.33
CA SER A 213 -9.17 23.64 -6.90
C SER A 213 -10.59 23.25 -6.49
N ALA A 214 -11.54 23.26 -7.43
CA ALA A 214 -12.93 22.88 -7.23
C ALA A 214 -13.17 21.36 -7.37
N CYS A 215 -12.24 20.62 -7.98
CA CYS A 215 -12.36 19.17 -8.10
C CYS A 215 -11.75 18.43 -6.89
N ALA A 216 -12.33 17.28 -6.58
CA ALA A 216 -11.83 16.39 -5.54
C ALA A 216 -11.08 15.20 -6.15
N VAL A 217 -9.87 14.93 -5.66
CA VAL A 217 -9.14 13.70 -5.97
C VAL A 217 -9.85 12.53 -5.30
N ARG A 218 -9.86 11.37 -5.96
CA ARG A 218 -10.59 10.17 -5.53
C ARG A 218 -9.62 9.01 -5.54
N VAL A 219 -9.33 8.49 -4.36
CA VAL A 219 -8.36 7.42 -4.13
C VAL A 219 -9.08 6.23 -3.52
N LEU A 220 -8.87 5.06 -4.09
CA LEU A 220 -9.30 3.79 -3.50
C LEU A 220 -8.08 3.05 -2.95
N LEU A 221 -8.12 2.71 -1.69
CA LEU A 221 -7.09 1.90 -1.03
C LEU A 221 -7.60 0.47 -0.84
N VAL A 222 -6.78 -0.51 -1.19
CA VAL A 222 -7.03 -1.93 -0.96
C VAL A 222 -5.95 -2.43 -0.02
N VAL A 223 -6.34 -2.88 1.18
CA VAL A 223 -5.41 -3.44 2.18
C VAL A 223 -5.74 -4.90 2.38
N ALA A 224 -4.79 -5.78 2.09
CA ALA A 224 -4.89 -7.21 2.39
C ALA A 224 -3.63 -7.69 3.10
N ARG A 225 -3.83 -8.47 4.16
CA ARG A 225 -2.79 -9.05 5.02
C ARG A 225 -3.15 -10.49 5.35
N ASP A 226 -2.14 -11.32 5.49
CA ASP A 226 -2.26 -12.69 6.00
C ASP A 226 -2.03 -12.67 7.50
N PHE A 227 -3.11 -12.92 8.23
CA PHE A 227 -3.08 -12.87 9.69
C PHE A 227 -2.64 -14.21 10.29
N SER A 228 -2.65 -15.29 9.50
CA SER A 228 -2.30 -16.64 9.98
C SER A 228 -0.82 -16.76 10.37
N ARG A 229 0.00 -15.83 9.89
CA ARG A 229 1.44 -15.79 10.11
C ARG A 229 1.78 -15.08 11.41
N THR A 230 2.75 -15.62 12.14
CA THR A 230 3.23 -15.09 13.42
C THR A 230 4.75 -14.99 13.45
N GLY A 231 5.30 -14.31 14.47
CA GLY A 231 6.75 -14.12 14.59
C GLY A 231 7.35 -13.36 13.42
N ASP A 232 8.50 -13.82 12.93
CA ASP A 232 9.26 -13.18 11.83
C ASP A 232 8.55 -13.28 10.46
N GLU A 233 7.57 -14.18 10.33
CA GLU A 233 6.77 -14.34 9.11
C GLU A 233 5.49 -13.50 9.12
N ARG A 234 5.21 -12.83 10.25
CA ARG A 234 4.04 -11.97 10.41
C ARG A 234 4.10 -10.82 9.43
N ASP A 235 2.96 -10.55 8.81
CA ASP A 235 2.83 -9.43 7.90
C ASP A 235 3.09 -8.08 8.59
N PRO A 236 3.64 -7.10 7.84
CA PRO A 236 3.80 -5.75 8.34
C PRO A 236 2.44 -5.10 8.62
N GLU A 237 2.47 -4.10 9.50
CA GLU A 237 1.29 -3.34 9.88
C GLU A 237 0.58 -2.72 8.63
N PRO A 238 -0.76 -2.62 8.64
CA PRO A 238 -1.54 -2.09 7.51
C PRO A 238 -1.45 -0.57 7.35
N ASP A 239 -0.66 0.09 8.20
CA ASP A 239 -0.50 1.54 8.25
C ASP A 239 0.42 2.07 7.13
N LEU A 240 1.25 1.23 6.51
CA LEU A 240 2.25 1.66 5.51
C LEU A 240 1.67 2.54 4.41
N ALA A 241 0.51 2.16 3.85
CA ALA A 241 -0.18 2.95 2.85
C ALA A 241 -1.31 3.81 3.42
N GLN A 242 -2.03 3.30 4.42
CA GLN A 242 -3.19 3.99 4.99
C GLN A 242 -2.79 5.29 5.69
N PHE A 243 -1.71 5.28 6.47
CA PHE A 243 -1.21 6.44 7.19
C PHE A 243 -0.84 7.63 6.27
N PRO A 244 0.02 7.48 5.25
CA PRO A 244 0.38 8.62 4.40
C PRO A 244 -0.82 9.16 3.63
N LEU A 245 -1.75 8.30 3.19
CA LEU A 245 -2.98 8.72 2.51
C LEU A 245 -3.92 9.50 3.45
N MET A 246 -4.12 9.04 4.68
CA MET A 246 -4.92 9.78 5.68
C MET A 246 -4.24 11.10 6.08
N SER A 247 -2.90 11.13 6.14
CA SER A 247 -2.15 12.36 6.39
C SER A 247 -2.36 13.40 5.28
N VAL A 248 -2.31 12.96 4.02
CA VAL A 248 -2.64 13.80 2.86
C VAL A 248 -4.11 14.21 2.84
N GLN A 249 -5.04 13.30 3.17
CA GLN A 249 -6.47 13.61 3.26
C GLN A 249 -6.73 14.71 4.30
N ARG A 250 -6.07 14.70 5.46
CA ARG A 250 -6.19 15.78 6.45
C ARG A 250 -5.71 17.13 5.92
N ARG A 251 -4.68 17.14 5.07
CA ARG A 251 -4.15 18.36 4.43
C ARG A 251 -5.06 18.87 3.31
N LEU A 252 -5.64 17.98 2.52
CA LEU A 252 -6.51 18.32 1.39
C LEU A 252 -7.98 18.50 1.78
N ARG A 253 -8.41 17.99 2.94
CA ARG A 253 -9.78 18.02 3.46
C ARG A 253 -10.78 17.56 2.39
N SER A 254 -11.77 18.39 2.07
CA SER A 254 -12.81 18.09 1.07
C SER A 254 -12.30 17.94 -0.36
N ARG A 255 -11.04 18.29 -0.65
CA ARG A 255 -10.42 18.08 -1.96
C ARG A 255 -9.93 16.64 -2.18
N MET A 256 -10.10 15.74 -1.21
CA MET A 256 -9.74 14.33 -1.36
C MET A 256 -10.81 13.42 -0.76
N LEU A 257 -11.35 12.54 -1.60
CA LEU A 257 -12.11 11.36 -1.20
C LEU A 257 -11.14 10.17 -1.12
N LEU A 258 -10.95 9.66 0.09
CA LEU A 258 -10.28 8.39 0.33
C LEU A 258 -11.33 7.35 0.71
N GLU A 259 -11.40 6.26 -0.05
CA GLU A 259 -12.20 5.09 0.31
C GLU A 259 -11.29 3.89 0.48
N VAL A 260 -11.69 2.95 1.33
CA VAL A 260 -10.92 1.73 1.56
C VAL A 260 -11.81 0.51 1.36
N VAL A 261 -11.31 -0.48 0.61
CA VAL A 261 -12.00 -1.76 0.36
C VAL A 261 -11.96 -2.61 1.63
N ARG A 262 -13.12 -3.09 2.07
CA ARG A 262 -13.34 -3.79 3.35
C ARG A 262 -14.35 -4.94 3.22
N PRO A 263 -13.93 -6.21 3.41
CA PRO A 263 -12.55 -6.68 3.57
C PRO A 263 -11.76 -6.46 2.27
N GLY A 264 -10.43 -6.47 2.32
CA GLY A 264 -9.57 -6.33 1.14
C GLY A 264 -9.56 -7.55 0.21
N SER A 265 -10.72 -8.09 -0.13
CA SER A 265 -10.89 -9.20 -1.08
C SER A 265 -11.06 -8.70 -2.52
N ARG A 266 -10.82 -9.58 -3.50
CA ARG A 266 -11.01 -9.25 -4.92
C ARG A 266 -12.49 -9.02 -5.23
N GLU A 267 -13.36 -9.82 -4.64
CA GLU A 267 -14.82 -9.73 -4.81
C GLU A 267 -15.36 -8.42 -4.24
N GLU A 268 -14.85 -7.96 -3.10
CA GLU A 268 -15.26 -6.68 -2.52
C GLU A 268 -14.72 -5.51 -3.33
N LEU A 269 -13.49 -5.59 -3.86
CA LEU A 269 -12.98 -4.59 -4.80
C LEU A 269 -13.89 -4.45 -6.02
N GLU A 270 -14.31 -5.57 -6.61
CA GLU A 270 -15.22 -5.61 -7.75
C GLU A 270 -16.59 -5.02 -7.40
N ALA A 271 -17.18 -5.43 -6.27
CA ALA A 271 -18.45 -4.90 -5.79
C ALA A 271 -18.39 -3.38 -5.52
N HIS A 272 -17.30 -2.91 -4.91
CA HIS A 272 -17.06 -1.51 -4.59
C HIS A 272 -16.99 -0.67 -5.87
N LEU A 273 -16.17 -1.09 -6.84
CA LEU A 273 -16.02 -0.39 -8.11
C LEU A 273 -17.33 -0.40 -8.91
N ALA A 274 -18.05 -1.52 -8.94
CA ALA A 274 -19.34 -1.64 -9.60
C ALA A 274 -20.40 -0.72 -8.98
N LEU A 275 -20.49 -0.67 -7.65
CA LEU A 275 -21.40 0.24 -6.95
C LEU A 275 -21.09 1.70 -7.27
N ARG A 276 -19.81 2.09 -7.23
CA ARG A 276 -19.38 3.46 -7.50
C ARG A 276 -19.56 3.86 -8.95
N ALA A 277 -19.34 2.94 -9.88
CA ALA A 277 -19.62 3.16 -11.30
C ALA A 277 -21.12 3.45 -11.56
N ARG A 278 -22.03 2.72 -10.89
CA ARG A 278 -23.49 3.00 -10.96
C ARG A 278 -23.87 4.38 -10.42
N GLN A 279 -23.04 4.95 -9.55
CA GLN A 279 -23.21 6.30 -9.01
C GLN A 279 -22.47 7.37 -9.83
N GLY A 280 -21.85 7.01 -10.96
CA GLY A 280 -21.06 7.92 -11.78
C GLY A 280 -19.71 8.32 -11.16
N ILE A 281 -19.23 7.55 -10.18
CA ILE A 281 -17.97 7.81 -9.48
C ILE A 281 -16.89 6.92 -10.08
N VAL A 282 -15.85 7.57 -10.59
CA VAL A 282 -14.62 6.94 -11.09
C VAL A 282 -13.47 7.33 -10.16
N PHE A 283 -12.61 6.37 -9.83
CA PHE A 283 -11.40 6.60 -9.03
C PHE A 283 -10.24 7.01 -9.93
N HIS A 284 -9.51 8.04 -9.50
CA HIS A 284 -8.34 8.54 -10.24
C HIS A 284 -7.10 7.70 -9.94
N LEU A 285 -7.00 7.16 -8.71
CA LEU A 285 -5.89 6.35 -8.24
C LEU A 285 -6.38 5.18 -7.41
N VAL A 286 -5.84 3.99 -7.66
CA VAL A 286 -6.02 2.80 -6.80
C VAL A 286 -4.67 2.41 -6.20
N HIS A 287 -4.61 2.29 -4.88
CA HIS A 287 -3.44 1.79 -4.17
C HIS A 287 -3.71 0.37 -3.66
N PHE A 288 -2.82 -0.56 -4.00
CA PHE A 288 -2.80 -1.91 -3.46
C PHE A 288 -1.70 -2.03 -2.43
N ASP A 289 -2.10 -2.25 -1.18
CA ASP A 289 -1.22 -2.56 -0.07
C ASP A 289 -1.42 -4.04 0.30
N LEU A 290 -0.70 -4.93 -0.39
CA LEU A 290 -0.82 -6.38 -0.27
C LEU A 290 0.38 -7.10 -0.90
N HIS A 291 0.55 -8.40 -0.65
CA HIS A 291 1.69 -9.15 -1.19
C HIS A 291 1.56 -9.50 -2.68
N GLY A 292 2.69 -9.48 -3.39
CA GLY A 292 2.82 -9.96 -4.76
C GLY A 292 3.63 -11.26 -4.82
N ARG A 293 3.33 -12.12 -5.81
CA ARG A 293 4.10 -13.34 -6.12
C ARG A 293 4.16 -13.57 -7.61
N VAL A 294 5.22 -14.23 -8.08
CA VAL A 294 5.32 -14.75 -9.45
C VAL A 294 5.38 -16.26 -9.37
N MET A 295 4.44 -16.95 -10.01
CA MET A 295 4.29 -18.42 -9.93
C MET A 295 3.77 -18.97 -11.25
N ARG A 296 3.94 -20.27 -11.47
CA ARG A 296 3.37 -20.94 -12.65
C ARG A 296 1.85 -20.96 -12.57
N ASP A 297 1.21 -20.70 -13.70
CA ASP A 297 -0.23 -20.88 -13.86
C ASP A 297 -0.57 -22.33 -14.22
N GLU A 298 -1.85 -22.54 -14.53
CA GLU A 298 -2.46 -23.82 -14.95
C GLU A 298 -1.77 -24.43 -16.18
N HIS A 299 -1.16 -23.59 -17.02
CA HIS A 299 -0.46 -23.97 -18.25
C HIS A 299 1.07 -24.03 -18.05
N GLY A 300 1.55 -23.94 -16.81
CA GLY A 300 2.96 -23.97 -16.48
C GLY A 300 3.71 -22.66 -16.78
N LYS A 301 3.03 -21.59 -17.21
CA LYS A 301 3.62 -20.29 -17.54
C LYS A 301 3.80 -19.45 -16.27
N MET A 302 4.97 -18.85 -16.09
CA MET A 302 5.20 -17.92 -14.99
C MET A 302 4.35 -16.66 -15.18
N VAL A 303 3.50 -16.34 -14.20
CA VAL A 303 2.64 -15.15 -14.22
C VAL A 303 2.60 -14.49 -12.83
N PRO A 304 2.28 -13.18 -12.75
CA PRO A 304 2.21 -12.48 -11.48
C PRO A 304 0.82 -12.61 -10.84
N TRP A 305 0.82 -12.69 -9.52
CA TRP A 305 -0.34 -12.87 -8.66
C TRP A 305 -0.33 -11.85 -7.52
N LEU A 306 -1.52 -11.48 -7.07
CA LEU A 306 -1.77 -10.61 -5.92
C LEU A 306 -2.49 -11.41 -4.84
N LEU A 307 -2.09 -11.24 -3.59
CA LEU A 307 -2.67 -11.93 -2.44
C LEU A 307 -3.74 -11.04 -1.80
N PHE A 308 -5.00 -11.32 -2.09
CA PHE A 308 -6.16 -10.64 -1.52
C PHE A 308 -6.64 -11.34 -0.25
N ALA A 309 -7.40 -10.66 0.61
CA ALA A 309 -8.08 -11.34 1.70
C ALA A 309 -9.09 -12.36 1.14
N LYS A 310 -9.12 -13.57 1.69
CA LYS A 310 -10.08 -14.59 1.32
C LYS A 310 -11.48 -14.13 1.71
N ARG A 311 -12.44 -14.22 0.79
CA ARG A 311 -13.85 -13.99 1.12
C ARG A 311 -14.37 -15.19 1.91
N HIS A 312 -14.98 -14.93 3.06
CA HIS A 312 -15.66 -15.98 3.82
C HIS A 312 -16.98 -16.38 3.11
N ILE A 313 -17.14 -17.66 2.80
CA ILE A 313 -18.33 -18.23 2.16
C ILE A 313 -18.83 -19.39 3.05
N GLY A 314 -19.90 -19.19 3.82
CA GLY A 314 -20.65 -20.29 4.45
C GLY A 314 -20.57 -20.43 5.99
N ALA A 315 -21.56 -21.12 6.54
CA ALA A 315 -21.99 -21.16 7.94
C ALA A 315 -21.25 -22.15 8.86
N HIS A 316 -20.00 -22.50 8.54
CA HIS A 316 -19.22 -23.38 9.43
C HIS A 316 -18.42 -22.55 10.43
N HIS A 317 -18.86 -22.61 11.69
CA HIS A 317 -18.33 -21.94 12.89
C HIS A 317 -16.86 -22.29 13.26
N LYS A 318 -16.03 -22.80 12.34
CA LYS A 318 -14.62 -23.05 12.64
C LYS A 318 -13.76 -21.86 12.23
N HIS A 319 -13.58 -21.03 13.24
CA HIS A 319 -12.72 -19.86 13.36
C HIS A 319 -11.41 -19.98 12.57
N GLY A 320 -11.28 -19.16 11.54
CA GLY A 320 -10.03 -18.96 10.81
C GLY A 320 -9.63 -17.50 10.92
N VAL A 321 -8.41 -17.28 11.39
CA VAL A 321 -7.67 -16.03 11.18
C VAL A 321 -7.67 -15.72 9.66
N PRO A 322 -7.89 -14.47 9.20
CA PRO A 322 -8.12 -14.23 7.78
C PRO A 322 -6.92 -14.68 6.92
N GLU A 323 -7.16 -15.65 6.04
CA GLU A 323 -6.19 -16.13 5.06
C GLU A 323 -6.19 -15.24 3.82
N THR A 324 -5.14 -15.36 3.01
CA THR A 324 -5.08 -14.72 1.69
C THR A 324 -5.35 -15.71 0.56
N HIS A 325 -5.94 -15.21 -0.53
CA HIS A 325 -6.23 -15.94 -1.75
C HIS A 325 -5.57 -15.27 -2.96
N LEU A 326 -5.12 -16.08 -3.90
CA LEU A 326 -4.40 -15.64 -5.08
C LEU A 326 -5.36 -15.12 -6.15
N ALA A 327 -5.10 -13.92 -6.66
CA ALA A 327 -5.75 -13.38 -7.85
C ALA A 327 -4.70 -13.15 -8.94
N LYS A 328 -4.94 -13.68 -10.15
CA LYS A 328 -4.08 -13.43 -11.32
C LYS A 328 -4.05 -11.93 -11.59
N ALA A 329 -2.87 -11.35 -11.79
CA ALA A 329 -2.71 -9.93 -12.11
C ALA A 329 -3.58 -9.48 -13.28
N GLU A 330 -3.70 -10.32 -14.31
CA GLU A 330 -4.51 -10.03 -15.49
C GLU A 330 -5.99 -9.83 -15.16
N SER A 331 -6.53 -10.63 -14.23
CA SER A 331 -7.93 -10.48 -13.79
C SER A 331 -8.16 -9.13 -13.10
N VAL A 332 -7.21 -8.70 -12.27
CA VAL A 332 -7.25 -7.41 -11.59
C VAL A 332 -7.08 -6.27 -12.60
N ALA A 333 -6.18 -6.43 -13.57
CA ALA A 333 -5.95 -5.47 -14.65
C ALA A 333 -7.22 -5.20 -15.46
N ARG A 334 -7.94 -6.27 -15.86
CA ARG A 334 -9.22 -6.17 -16.56
C ARG A 334 -10.27 -5.45 -15.73
N LEU A 335 -10.39 -5.79 -14.45
CA LEU A 335 -11.34 -5.14 -13.54
C LEU A 335 -11.09 -3.63 -13.44
N LEU A 336 -9.84 -3.22 -13.20
CA LEU A 336 -9.48 -1.80 -13.09
C LEU A 336 -9.73 -1.03 -14.41
N ALA A 337 -9.41 -1.66 -15.54
CA ALA A 337 -9.64 -1.09 -16.86
C ALA A 337 -11.14 -0.89 -17.17
N GLN A 338 -11.98 -1.88 -16.82
CA GLN A 338 -13.45 -1.77 -16.95
C GLN A 338 -14.02 -0.57 -16.18
N HIS A 339 -13.41 -0.24 -15.05
CA HIS A 339 -13.79 0.91 -14.22
C HIS A 339 -12.98 2.18 -14.48
N LYS A 340 -12.24 2.24 -15.60
CA LYS A 340 -11.52 3.43 -16.09
C LYS A 340 -10.50 4.01 -15.09
N VAL A 341 -9.87 3.15 -14.30
CA VAL A 341 -8.77 3.55 -13.42
C VAL A 341 -7.53 3.85 -14.27
N GLU A 342 -6.87 4.99 -14.03
CA GLU A 342 -5.68 5.39 -14.81
C GLU A 342 -4.36 5.23 -14.05
N ASN A 343 -4.38 5.37 -12.73
CA ASN A 343 -3.18 5.39 -11.90
C ASN A 343 -3.25 4.27 -10.86
N VAL A 344 -2.20 3.46 -10.79
CA VAL A 344 -2.09 2.40 -9.79
C VAL A 344 -0.78 2.51 -9.03
N VAL A 345 -0.83 2.30 -7.72
CA VAL A 345 0.34 2.16 -6.86
C VAL A 345 0.30 0.76 -6.25
N LEU A 346 1.34 -0.03 -6.50
CA LEU A 346 1.47 -1.41 -6.05
C LEU A 346 2.53 -1.45 -4.94
N ASN A 347 2.09 -1.41 -3.69
CA ASN A 347 2.92 -1.84 -2.57
C ASN A 347 2.86 -3.37 -2.46
N ALA A 348 3.46 -4.03 -3.45
CA ALA A 348 3.48 -5.49 -3.59
C ALA A 348 4.85 -5.94 -4.11
N CYS A 349 5.58 -6.75 -3.35
CA CYS A 349 6.89 -7.27 -3.76
C CYS A 349 6.81 -8.01 -5.10
N LEU A 350 7.87 -7.91 -5.90
CA LEU A 350 7.97 -8.51 -7.24
C LEU A 350 6.95 -7.99 -8.28
N SER A 351 6.20 -6.92 -7.98
CA SER A 351 5.23 -6.35 -8.93
C SER A 351 5.86 -5.73 -10.18
N ALA A 352 7.17 -5.48 -10.18
CA ALA A 352 7.93 -5.09 -11.38
C ALA A 352 8.94 -6.15 -11.85
N TYR A 353 8.78 -7.41 -11.43
CA TYR A 353 9.70 -8.48 -11.79
C TYR A 353 9.63 -8.83 -13.29
N ASN A 354 10.74 -8.65 -14.01
CA ASN A 354 10.79 -8.81 -15.47
C ASN A 354 11.98 -9.67 -15.93
N ARG A 355 12.32 -10.73 -15.20
CA ARG A 355 13.44 -11.63 -15.56
C ARG A 355 13.02 -12.81 -16.45
N ASN A 356 11.74 -13.19 -16.41
CA ASN A 356 11.22 -14.32 -17.18
C ASN A 356 10.27 -13.83 -18.29
N GLY A 357 10.51 -12.61 -18.78
CA GLY A 357 9.71 -11.94 -19.80
C GLY A 357 8.71 -10.92 -19.25
N PRO A 358 8.16 -10.06 -20.13
CA PRO A 358 7.28 -8.95 -19.75
C PRO A 358 5.96 -9.41 -19.12
N ASP A 359 5.52 -10.64 -19.41
CA ASP A 359 4.32 -11.21 -18.82
C ASP A 359 4.46 -11.55 -17.33
N THR A 360 5.68 -11.62 -16.78
CA THR A 360 5.88 -11.75 -15.32
C THR A 360 5.83 -10.42 -14.58
N ASN A 361 5.88 -9.30 -15.31
CA ASN A 361 5.87 -7.96 -14.75
C ASN A 361 4.43 -7.49 -14.55
N LEU A 362 3.98 -7.44 -13.29
CA LEU A 362 2.60 -7.04 -12.96
C LEU A 362 2.28 -5.64 -13.48
N ALA A 363 3.23 -4.70 -13.38
CA ALA A 363 3.05 -3.35 -13.90
C ALA A 363 2.83 -3.35 -15.42
N HIS A 364 3.57 -4.16 -16.18
CA HIS A 364 3.36 -4.31 -17.62
C HIS A 364 1.98 -4.89 -17.94
N VAL A 365 1.53 -5.89 -17.17
CA VAL A 365 0.17 -6.44 -17.30
C VAL A 365 -0.88 -5.34 -17.12
N LEU A 366 -0.75 -4.47 -16.10
CA LEU A 366 -1.66 -3.34 -15.91
C LEU A 366 -1.65 -2.35 -17.08
N LEU A 367 -0.46 -1.96 -17.56
CA LEU A 367 -0.32 -1.01 -18.68
C LEU A 367 -0.94 -1.55 -19.98
N LYS A 368 -0.70 -2.84 -20.27
CA LYS A 368 -1.28 -3.58 -21.42
C LYS A 368 -2.81 -3.50 -21.42
N HIS A 369 -3.42 -3.43 -20.23
CA HIS A 369 -4.88 -3.37 -20.06
C HIS A 369 -5.48 -1.96 -20.05
N GLY A 370 -4.68 -0.87 -20.15
CA GLY A 370 -5.23 0.49 -20.21
C GLY A 370 -4.80 1.43 -19.10
N ILE A 371 -4.15 0.91 -18.05
CA ILE A 371 -3.63 1.75 -16.96
C ILE A 371 -2.52 2.64 -17.53
N ARG A 372 -2.50 3.92 -17.16
CA ARG A 372 -1.53 4.89 -17.70
C ARG A 372 -0.26 4.96 -16.88
N HIS A 373 -0.38 4.91 -15.56
CA HIS A 373 0.75 5.06 -14.64
C HIS A 373 0.71 3.98 -13.58
N VAL A 374 1.86 3.34 -13.35
CA VAL A 374 2.03 2.30 -12.33
C VAL A 374 3.29 2.59 -11.52
N SER A 375 3.16 2.69 -10.20
CA SER A 375 4.28 2.57 -9.27
C SER A 375 4.31 1.14 -8.76
N ALA A 376 5.48 0.51 -8.75
CA ALA A 376 5.66 -0.90 -8.43
C ALA A 376 6.97 -1.15 -7.69
N ILE A 377 7.11 -2.35 -7.13
CA ILE A 377 8.29 -2.81 -6.41
C ILE A 377 8.98 -3.91 -7.22
N TRP A 378 10.26 -3.71 -7.54
CA TRP A 378 11.02 -4.64 -8.37
C TRP A 378 11.33 -5.97 -7.67
N TYR A 379 11.66 -5.92 -6.38
CA TYR A 379 12.07 -7.06 -5.57
C TYR A 379 11.36 -7.09 -4.20
N TYR A 380 11.90 -7.84 -3.24
CA TYR A 380 11.53 -7.72 -1.83
C TYR A 380 12.03 -6.38 -1.30
N VAL A 381 11.20 -5.71 -0.49
CA VAL A 381 11.48 -4.37 0.02
C VAL A 381 11.13 -4.29 1.48
N TYR A 382 12.00 -3.66 2.26
CA TYR A 382 11.76 -3.45 3.67
C TYR A 382 10.73 -2.34 3.90
N TRP A 383 9.97 -2.45 5.00
CA TRP A 383 8.86 -1.54 5.27
C TRP A 383 9.28 -0.07 5.47
N GLN A 384 10.50 0.20 5.97
CA GLN A 384 11.00 1.58 6.15
C GLN A 384 11.18 2.29 4.81
N THR A 385 11.69 1.58 3.82
CA THR A 385 11.84 2.03 2.43
C THR A 385 10.48 2.46 1.87
N VAL A 386 9.49 1.57 2.01
CA VAL A 386 8.12 1.80 1.56
C VAL A 386 7.49 2.98 2.29
N SER A 387 7.64 3.06 3.61
CA SER A 387 7.10 4.16 4.43
C SER A 387 7.68 5.50 3.96
N THR A 388 8.99 5.59 3.77
CA THR A 388 9.68 6.80 3.32
C THR A 388 9.27 7.20 1.91
N TYR A 389 9.15 6.20 1.02
CA TYR A 389 8.70 6.41 -0.35
C TYR A 389 7.27 6.92 -0.40
N LEU A 390 6.31 6.22 0.20
CA LEU A 390 4.88 6.54 0.10
C LEU A 390 4.53 7.88 0.75
N GLU A 391 5.13 8.21 1.90
CA GLU A 391 4.95 9.51 2.55
C GLU A 391 5.34 10.67 1.62
N THR A 392 6.52 10.55 1.02
CA THR A 392 7.04 11.56 0.09
C THR A 392 6.24 11.56 -1.21
N PHE A 393 6.04 10.39 -1.82
CA PHE A 393 5.34 10.19 -3.08
C PHE A 393 3.95 10.83 -3.04
N TYR A 394 3.13 10.53 -2.04
CA TYR A 394 1.79 11.09 -1.95
C TYR A 394 1.77 12.58 -1.63
N THR A 395 2.71 13.05 -0.81
CA THR A 395 2.85 14.49 -0.55
C THR A 395 3.19 15.26 -1.84
N GLU A 396 4.14 14.76 -2.62
CA GLU A 396 4.55 15.36 -3.88
C GLU A 396 3.41 15.28 -4.91
N LEU A 397 2.84 14.09 -5.11
CA LEU A 397 1.80 13.84 -6.11
C LEU A 397 0.50 14.59 -5.83
N LEU A 398 -0.02 14.51 -4.60
CA LEU A 398 -1.37 14.94 -4.27
C LEU A 398 -1.42 16.32 -3.61
N VAL A 399 -0.40 16.71 -2.84
CA VAL A 399 -0.38 18.02 -2.18
C VAL A 399 0.37 19.06 -2.98
N LYS A 400 1.57 18.75 -3.46
CA LYS A 400 2.37 19.68 -4.29
C LYS A 400 1.98 19.68 -5.75
N GLY A 401 1.22 18.67 -6.19
CA GLY A 401 0.65 18.66 -7.52
C GLY A 401 1.62 18.21 -8.62
N VAL A 402 2.80 17.68 -8.31
CA VAL A 402 3.80 17.30 -9.33
C VAL A 402 3.40 16.03 -10.10
N GLU A 403 3.94 15.86 -11.30
CA GLU A 403 3.66 14.69 -12.16
C GLU A 403 4.06 13.36 -11.51
N PHE A 404 3.38 12.27 -11.88
CA PHE A 404 3.50 10.96 -11.24
C PHE A 404 4.96 10.44 -11.18
N HIS A 405 5.69 10.54 -12.29
CA HIS A 405 7.09 10.12 -12.36
C HIS A 405 8.02 11.01 -11.54
N VAL A 406 7.73 12.32 -11.44
CA VAL A 406 8.50 13.25 -10.60
C VAL A 406 8.28 12.94 -9.12
N ALA A 407 7.03 12.71 -8.70
CA ALA A 407 6.71 12.32 -7.32
C ALA A 407 7.46 11.05 -6.91
N ALA A 408 7.56 10.08 -7.82
CA ALA A 408 8.30 8.84 -7.59
C ALA A 408 9.81 9.05 -7.43
N GLN A 409 10.39 9.86 -8.31
CA GLN A 409 11.80 10.24 -8.19
C GLN A 409 12.07 10.92 -6.85
N ARG A 410 11.19 11.83 -6.41
CA ARG A 410 11.30 12.47 -5.09
C ARG A 410 11.18 11.47 -3.95
N GLY A 411 10.34 10.45 -4.09
CA GLY A 411 10.27 9.32 -3.17
C GLY A 411 11.60 8.58 -3.04
N ARG A 412 12.25 8.22 -4.16
CA ARG A 412 13.57 7.58 -4.16
C ARG A 412 14.67 8.50 -3.60
N GLU A 413 14.63 9.78 -3.94
CA GLU A 413 15.52 10.80 -3.37
C GLU A 413 15.36 10.91 -1.85
N ALA A 414 14.14 10.80 -1.32
CA ALA A 414 13.89 10.79 0.11
C ALA A 414 14.42 9.53 0.80
N ILE A 415 14.36 8.36 0.16
CA ILE A 415 15.01 7.14 0.66
C ILE A 415 16.53 7.34 0.73
N ARG A 416 17.16 7.90 -0.30
CA ARG A 416 18.61 8.17 -0.26
C ARG A 416 19.02 9.13 0.86
N ARG A 417 18.18 10.12 1.18
CA ARG A 417 18.42 11.06 2.29
C ARG A 417 18.14 10.47 3.66
N ARG A 418 17.30 9.44 3.72
CA ARG A 418 16.92 8.72 4.94
C ARG A 418 16.98 7.21 4.64
N PRO A 419 18.19 6.65 4.50
CA PRO A 419 18.35 5.25 4.14
C PRO A 419 17.68 4.35 5.17
N THR A 420 17.22 3.19 4.71
CA THR A 420 16.75 2.13 5.59
C THR A 420 17.88 1.71 6.52
N ASN A 421 17.64 1.73 7.83
CA ASN A 421 18.60 1.30 8.84
C ASN A 421 18.12 0.01 9.51
N ARG A 422 18.93 -1.05 9.44
CA ARG A 422 18.67 -2.36 10.05
C ARG A 422 19.88 -2.76 10.87
N THR A 423 19.65 -3.15 12.12
CA THR A 423 20.73 -3.56 13.05
C THR A 423 21.91 -2.57 13.09
N GLY A 424 21.63 -1.27 12.97
CA GLY A 424 22.65 -0.21 12.96
C GLY A 424 23.29 0.09 11.60
N ARG A 425 23.01 -0.68 10.54
CA ARG A 425 23.57 -0.51 9.20
C ARG A 425 22.56 0.08 8.21
N GLU A 426 23.02 1.02 7.38
CA GLU A 426 22.25 1.60 6.28
C GLU A 426 22.29 0.71 5.02
N TYR A 427 21.17 0.59 4.31
CA TYR A 427 21.04 -0.20 3.07
C TYR A 427 20.75 0.71 1.86
N GLN A 428 21.26 0.30 0.69
CA GLN A 428 20.97 0.94 -0.58
C GLN A 428 19.80 0.24 -1.28
N ASP A 429 18.58 0.70 -1.02
CA ASP A 429 17.33 0.07 -1.50
C ASP A 429 16.39 1.05 -2.24
N PHE A 430 16.83 2.28 -2.46
CA PHE A 430 16.04 3.33 -3.12
C PHE A 430 15.61 2.97 -4.55
N PHE A 431 16.36 2.10 -5.24
CA PHE A 431 16.11 1.72 -6.63
C PHE A 431 14.98 0.68 -6.79
N LEU A 432 14.45 0.15 -5.70
CA LEU A 432 13.40 -0.88 -5.71
C LEU A 432 12.02 -0.34 -6.09
N CYS A 433 11.75 0.93 -5.78
CA CYS A 433 10.50 1.60 -6.11
C CYS A 433 10.58 2.15 -7.54
N VAL A 434 10.04 1.38 -8.49
CA VAL A 434 10.12 1.66 -9.93
C VAL A 434 8.78 2.16 -10.46
N ASN A 435 8.83 2.94 -11.56
CA ASN A 435 7.63 3.58 -12.09
C ASN A 435 7.56 3.41 -13.60
N TYR A 436 6.36 3.06 -14.05
CA TYR A 436 6.04 2.87 -15.46
C TYR A 436 4.97 3.87 -15.90
N ALA A 437 5.12 4.32 -17.14
CA ALA A 437 4.11 5.04 -17.88
C ALA A 437 3.76 4.25 -19.16
N ARG A 438 2.52 4.36 -19.61
CA ARG A 438 2.14 3.91 -20.95
C ARG A 438 2.43 5.03 -21.94
N GLU A 439 3.05 4.69 -23.07
CA GLU A 439 3.16 5.61 -24.20
C GLU A 439 1.74 5.93 -24.68
N GLY A 440 1.30 7.17 -24.48
CA GLY A 440 0.10 7.67 -25.14
C GLY A 440 0.48 8.09 -26.55
N HIS A 441 -0.27 7.65 -27.58
CA HIS A 441 -0.18 8.30 -28.89
C HIS A 441 -0.35 9.81 -28.67
N ARG A 442 0.75 10.55 -28.90
CA ARG A 442 0.97 11.96 -28.57
C ARG A 442 -0.32 12.78 -28.43
N SER A 443 -0.65 13.12 -27.19
CA SER A 443 -1.47 14.29 -26.87
C SER A 443 -0.66 15.19 -25.94
N ASP A 444 0.19 16.05 -26.51
CA ASP A 444 0.75 17.33 -26.01
C ASP A 444 1.18 17.52 -24.54
N SER A 445 1.10 16.54 -23.64
CA SER A 445 1.39 16.72 -22.21
C SER A 445 2.86 16.50 -21.85
N MET A 446 3.70 16.09 -22.82
CA MET A 446 5.14 15.90 -22.63
C MET A 446 5.99 16.93 -23.40
N ALA A 447 5.37 17.90 -24.06
CA ALA A 447 6.06 19.04 -24.67
C ALA A 447 5.56 20.34 -24.03
N ARG A 448 6.51 21.16 -23.56
CA ARG A 448 6.37 22.54 -23.05
C ARG A 448 5.66 22.73 -21.70
N GLU A 449 6.46 23.08 -20.70
CA GLU A 449 6.11 24.21 -19.84
C GLU A 449 6.47 25.50 -20.59
N PRO A 450 5.51 26.37 -20.97
CA PRO A 450 5.83 27.77 -21.18
C PRO A 450 6.06 28.40 -19.81
N SER A 451 7.20 29.05 -19.64
CA SER A 451 7.51 29.84 -18.44
C SER A 451 6.41 30.87 -18.16
N PRO A 452 6.06 31.15 -16.90
CA PRO A 452 5.21 32.29 -16.59
C PRO A 452 5.92 33.58 -17.02
N PRO A 453 5.26 34.51 -17.74
CA PRO A 453 5.85 35.79 -18.06
C PRO A 453 6.08 36.57 -16.76
N ALA A 454 7.22 37.27 -16.69
CA ALA A 454 7.56 38.14 -15.59
C ALA A 454 6.50 39.24 -15.44
N SER A 455 5.70 39.19 -14.37
CA SER A 455 4.79 40.28 -14.04
C SER A 455 5.60 41.46 -13.51
N VAL A 456 5.71 42.48 -14.37
CA VAL A 456 6.21 43.81 -14.07
C VAL A 456 5.38 44.43 -12.93
N ARG A 457 6.10 45.09 -12.02
CA ARG A 457 5.57 45.94 -10.96
C ARG A 457 4.55 46.95 -11.48
N SER A 458 3.45 47.14 -10.76
CA SER A 458 2.84 48.46 -10.58
C SER A 458 2.32 48.59 -9.16
N GLN A 459 2.89 49.55 -8.45
CA GLN A 459 2.39 50.08 -7.18
C GLN A 459 1.16 50.96 -7.41
N ASP A 460 0.49 51.26 -6.29
CA ASP A 460 -0.51 52.31 -6.03
C ASP A 460 -1.94 52.01 -6.51
N SER A 461 -2.99 52.11 -5.69
CA SER A 461 -3.24 53.12 -4.65
C SER A 461 -4.36 52.71 -3.66
N SER A 462 -4.11 53.05 -2.39
CA SER A 462 -4.94 53.69 -1.35
C SER A 462 -6.44 53.41 -1.14
N THR A 463 -6.72 52.91 0.08
CA THR A 463 -7.71 53.37 1.08
C THR A 463 -9.21 53.35 0.75
N SER A 464 -9.99 52.63 1.56
CA SER A 464 -10.94 53.26 2.50
C SER A 464 -11.46 52.28 3.55
N ASN A 465 -11.51 52.78 4.78
CA ASN A 465 -12.10 52.14 5.96
C ASN A 465 -13.62 52.37 5.97
N SER A 466 -14.38 51.38 6.42
CA SER A 466 -15.58 51.65 7.25
C SER A 466 -15.84 50.47 8.18
N SER A 467 -15.77 50.79 9.47
CA SER A 467 -16.00 49.92 10.61
C SER A 467 -17.50 49.80 10.89
N VAL A 468 -17.96 48.59 11.23
CA VAL A 468 -19.16 48.40 12.04
C VAL A 468 -18.81 47.39 13.13
N LYS A 469 -18.69 47.89 14.35
CA LYS A 469 -18.50 47.09 15.57
C LYS A 469 -19.85 46.49 15.96
N ALA A 470 -19.93 45.16 16.02
CA ALA A 470 -20.96 44.46 16.79
C ALA A 470 -20.28 43.67 17.91
N LYS A 471 -20.60 44.04 19.15
CA LYS A 471 -20.19 43.37 20.40
C LYS A 471 -20.63 41.90 20.38
N TRP A 472 -19.68 40.98 20.58
CA TRP A 472 -19.97 39.57 20.86
C TRP A 472 -19.59 39.28 22.31
N MET A 473 -20.58 38.88 23.12
CA MET A 473 -20.38 38.27 24.44
C MET A 473 -20.11 36.77 24.23
N PRO A 474 -19.25 36.12 25.05
CA PRO A 474 -18.96 34.71 24.87
C PRO A 474 -20.10 33.85 25.43
N SER A 475 -20.91 33.25 24.55
CA SER A 475 -21.77 32.13 24.92
C SER A 475 -20.94 30.85 24.95
N THR A 476 -21.04 30.12 26.05
CA THR A 476 -20.46 28.81 26.36
C THR A 476 -20.41 27.83 25.17
N PRO A 477 -19.33 27.04 25.02
CA PRO A 477 -19.20 26.10 23.91
C PRO A 477 -20.12 24.90 24.11
N ARG A 478 -20.95 24.60 23.10
CA ARG A 478 -21.66 23.32 23.01
C ARG A 478 -20.64 22.24 22.65
N LEU A 479 -20.62 21.16 23.44
CA LEU A 479 -19.87 19.93 23.21
C LEU A 479 -20.29 19.28 21.87
N GLY A 480 -19.68 19.71 20.79
CA GLY A 480 -19.83 19.17 19.42
C GLY A 480 -18.58 19.35 18.56
N ASP A 481 -17.61 20.15 19.01
CA ASP A 481 -16.35 20.44 18.31
C ASP A 481 -15.27 19.36 18.43
N GLY A 482 -15.56 18.20 19.04
CA GLY A 482 -14.58 17.13 19.26
C GLY A 482 -14.18 16.33 18.00
N LEU A 483 -14.71 16.65 16.81
CA LEU A 483 -14.60 15.78 15.62
C LEU A 483 -13.97 16.42 14.38
N VAL A 484 -13.42 17.62 14.50
CA VAL A 484 -12.28 18.00 13.66
C VAL A 484 -11.07 17.59 14.49
N ALA A 485 -10.36 16.53 14.08
CA ALA A 485 -9.05 16.22 14.65
C ALA A 485 -8.27 17.53 14.80
N LEU A 486 -7.98 17.93 16.04
CA LEU A 486 -7.42 19.23 16.35
C LEU A 486 -6.17 19.45 15.48
N PRO A 487 -5.92 20.66 14.96
CA PRO A 487 -4.63 20.97 14.35
C PRO A 487 -3.53 20.67 15.37
N GLY A 488 -2.80 19.56 15.18
CA GLY A 488 -1.76 19.11 16.11
C GLY A 488 -1.86 17.64 16.56
N GLU A 489 -2.95 16.92 16.30
CA GLU A 489 -2.97 15.47 16.62
C GLU A 489 -2.10 14.68 15.63
N GLU A 490 -1.09 13.98 16.16
CA GLU A 490 -0.24 13.09 15.36
C GLU A 490 -1.09 11.99 14.71
N PRO A 491 -0.92 11.75 13.39
CA PRO A 491 -1.58 10.63 12.73
C PRO A 491 -1.23 9.30 13.43
N LEU A 492 -2.23 8.44 13.52
CA LEU A 492 -2.15 7.18 14.25
C LEU A 492 -1.87 6.04 13.29
N ARG A 493 -1.08 5.07 13.75
CA ARG A 493 -0.73 3.87 12.99
C ARG A 493 -1.65 2.72 13.40
N MET A 494 -2.43 2.24 12.43
CA MET A 494 -3.35 1.12 12.59
C MET A 494 -2.56 -0.18 12.77
N GLN A 495 -2.90 -0.94 13.80
CA GLN A 495 -2.28 -2.22 14.08
C GLN A 495 -3.05 -3.37 13.40
N LEU A 496 -2.37 -4.47 13.09
CA LEU A 496 -2.89 -5.59 12.31
C LEU A 496 -4.16 -6.16 12.94
N HIS A 497 -4.18 -6.34 14.26
CA HIS A 497 -5.35 -6.87 14.94
C HIS A 497 -6.60 -5.98 14.80
N LEU A 498 -6.45 -4.66 14.57
CA LEU A 498 -7.59 -3.79 14.27
C LEU A 498 -8.15 -4.05 12.87
N LEU A 499 -7.31 -4.46 11.92
CA LEU A 499 -7.75 -4.93 10.61
C LEU A 499 -8.47 -6.29 10.72
N GLU A 500 -8.09 -7.14 11.69
CA GLU A 500 -8.82 -8.39 11.98
C GLU A 500 -10.23 -8.09 12.51
N LEU A 501 -10.36 -7.10 13.41
CA LEU A 501 -11.66 -6.64 13.89
C LEU A 501 -12.53 -6.13 12.73
N GLU A 502 -11.97 -5.31 11.83
CA GLU A 502 -12.67 -4.86 10.62
C GLU A 502 -13.10 -6.06 9.76
N TYR A 503 -12.21 -7.01 9.50
CA TYR A 503 -12.54 -8.21 8.72
C TYR A 503 -13.70 -8.99 9.35
N LYS A 504 -13.66 -9.23 10.66
CA LYS A 504 -14.72 -9.94 11.38
C LYS A 504 -16.04 -9.18 11.30
N LEU A 505 -16.01 -7.86 11.50
CA LEU A 505 -17.21 -7.03 11.43
C LEU A 505 -17.85 -7.08 10.04
N MET A 506 -17.05 -6.95 8.97
CA MET A 506 -17.56 -7.00 7.60
C MET A 506 -18.09 -8.38 7.21
N THR A 507 -17.55 -9.44 7.80
CA THR A 507 -17.90 -10.82 7.49
C THR A 507 -19.14 -11.28 8.26
N PHE A 508 -19.16 -11.05 9.58
CA PHE A 508 -20.13 -11.66 10.50
C PHE A 508 -21.22 -10.70 10.96
N ARG A 509 -21.11 -9.40 10.64
CA ARG A 509 -22.05 -8.32 11.01
C ARG A 509 -22.07 -7.96 12.48
N ILE A 510 -22.02 -8.96 13.35
CA ILE A 510 -22.04 -8.81 14.80
C ILE A 510 -20.70 -9.30 15.35
N VAL A 511 -20.01 -8.43 16.07
CA VAL A 511 -18.75 -8.77 16.74
C VAL A 511 -18.82 -8.41 18.22
N TYR A 512 -18.50 -9.38 19.09
CA TYR A 512 -18.22 -9.15 20.49
C TYR A 512 -16.74 -8.92 20.69
N ALA A 513 -16.36 -7.76 21.22
CA ALA A 513 -14.98 -7.37 21.44
C ALA A 513 -14.74 -7.03 22.92
N SER A 514 -13.67 -7.57 23.49
CA SER A 514 -13.35 -7.36 24.91
C SER A 514 -11.85 -7.22 25.16
N ASP A 515 -11.51 -6.50 26.22
CA ASP A 515 -10.17 -6.43 26.80
C ASP A 515 -10.00 -7.37 28.02
N LEU A 516 -11.07 -8.06 28.44
CA LEU A 516 -11.12 -8.95 29.60
C LEU A 516 -10.68 -8.27 30.92
N ARG A 517 -11.09 -7.02 31.16
CA ARG A 517 -10.80 -6.24 32.40
C ARG A 517 -9.32 -6.02 32.67
N ARG A 518 -8.51 -5.88 31.63
CA ARG A 518 -7.11 -5.46 31.78
C ARG A 518 -7.03 -4.08 32.45
N ALA A 519 -6.21 -3.97 33.50
CA ALA A 519 -6.09 -2.76 34.33
C ALA A 519 -5.67 -1.50 33.55
N ASP A 520 -5.02 -1.67 32.40
CA ASP A 520 -4.51 -0.61 31.51
C ASP A 520 -5.35 -0.43 30.23
N SER A 521 -6.64 -0.77 30.28
CA SER A 521 -7.51 -0.77 29.10
C SER A 521 -7.51 0.54 28.32
N ARG A 522 -7.22 0.44 27.02
CA ARG A 522 -7.42 1.49 26.01
C ARG A 522 -8.55 1.16 25.05
N LEU A 523 -9.40 0.21 25.42
CA LEU A 523 -10.46 -0.31 24.56
C LEU A 523 -11.33 0.83 24.03
N TRP A 524 -11.78 1.72 24.92
CA TRP A 524 -12.76 2.71 24.50
C TRP A 524 -12.16 3.84 23.67
N HIS A 525 -10.96 4.27 24.04
CA HIS A 525 -10.15 5.20 23.24
C HIS A 525 -9.81 4.65 21.85
N THR A 526 -9.54 3.35 21.76
CA THR A 526 -9.26 2.68 20.49
C THR A 526 -10.50 2.66 19.60
N ILE A 527 -11.66 2.28 20.13
CA ILE A 527 -12.90 2.25 19.33
C ILE A 527 -13.31 3.67 18.88
N ASP A 528 -13.20 4.66 19.76
CA ASP A 528 -13.50 6.06 19.43
C ASP A 528 -12.71 6.53 18.20
N ARG A 529 -11.41 6.19 18.17
CA ARG A 529 -10.52 6.47 17.05
C ARG A 529 -10.86 5.67 15.80
N MET A 530 -11.17 4.37 15.92
CA MET A 530 -11.61 3.55 14.79
C MET A 530 -12.88 4.12 14.14
N VAL A 531 -13.86 4.51 14.94
CA VAL A 531 -15.09 5.17 14.48
C VAL A 531 -14.76 6.44 13.71
N GLY A 532 -13.85 7.28 14.23
CA GLY A 532 -13.35 8.45 13.52
C GLY A 532 -12.77 8.09 12.15
N MET A 533 -11.92 7.06 12.08
CA MET A 533 -11.36 6.61 10.80
C MET A 533 -12.44 6.12 9.83
N TRP A 534 -13.38 5.29 10.29
CA TRP A 534 -14.45 4.72 9.47
C TRP A 534 -15.38 5.78 8.88
N LEU A 535 -15.67 6.85 9.64
CA LEU A 535 -16.42 8.00 9.14
C LEU A 535 -15.59 8.79 8.09
N MET A 536 -14.29 8.98 8.32
CA MET A 536 -13.40 9.72 7.41
C MET A 536 -13.15 9.00 6.07
N THR A 537 -13.09 7.67 6.07
CA THR A 537 -12.83 6.84 4.88
C THR A 537 -14.08 6.40 4.12
N ASN A 538 -15.24 7.02 4.43
CA ASN A 538 -16.53 6.70 3.84
C ASN A 538 -16.96 5.22 4.00
N LEU A 539 -16.50 4.57 5.08
CA LEU A 539 -16.90 3.21 5.41
C LEU A 539 -18.30 3.19 6.03
N MET A 540 -18.54 4.10 6.99
CA MET A 540 -19.81 4.24 7.72
C MET A 540 -20.36 5.66 7.57
N ASP A 541 -21.68 5.79 7.55
CA ASP A 541 -22.36 7.09 7.54
C ASP A 541 -22.79 7.50 8.94
N GLU A 542 -23.37 6.55 9.68
CA GLU A 542 -23.92 6.78 11.00
C GLU A 542 -23.37 5.77 12.00
N VAL A 543 -23.05 6.24 13.20
CA VAL A 543 -22.65 5.40 14.33
C VAL A 543 -23.57 5.70 15.50
N TYR A 544 -24.26 4.66 15.98
CA TYR A 544 -25.18 4.73 17.11
C TYR A 544 -24.55 4.04 18.31
N ILE A 545 -24.47 4.74 19.43
CA ILE A 545 -23.90 4.21 20.67
C ILE A 545 -25.01 4.02 21.71
N TYR A 546 -25.07 2.81 22.27
CA TYR A 546 -26.04 2.36 23.26
C TYR A 546 -25.33 1.99 24.57
N ARG A 547 -26.03 2.09 25.70
CA ARG A 547 -25.62 1.41 26.94
C ARG A 547 -26.44 0.14 27.13
N GLY A 548 -25.88 -0.87 27.81
CA GLY A 548 -26.59 -2.13 28.09
C GLY A 548 -27.99 -1.90 28.66
N LYS A 549 -28.10 -1.01 29.67
CA LYS A 549 -29.39 -0.63 30.29
C LYS A 549 -30.47 -0.11 29.35
N ASP A 550 -30.08 0.50 28.23
CA ASP A 550 -31.01 1.13 27.29
C ASP A 550 -31.74 0.08 26.43
N LEU A 551 -31.18 -1.13 26.31
CA LEU A 551 -31.82 -2.24 25.61
C LEU A 551 -33.01 -2.81 26.38
N GLY A 552 -33.03 -2.71 27.71
CA GLY A 552 -34.16 -3.17 28.53
C GLY A 552 -35.37 -2.22 28.55
N LYS A 553 -35.33 -1.12 27.80
CA LYS A 553 -36.45 -0.16 27.71
C LYS A 553 -37.42 -0.59 26.62
N ARG A 554 -38.73 -0.49 26.88
CA ARG A 554 -39.76 -0.69 25.85
C ARG A 554 -39.69 0.46 24.82
N PRO A 555 -39.67 0.19 23.51
CA PRO A 555 -39.75 1.25 22.50
C PRO A 555 -41.08 1.99 22.66
N ILE A 556 -41.04 3.29 22.93
CA ILE A 556 -42.26 4.01 23.28
C ILE A 556 -43.12 4.23 22.03
N HIS A 557 -42.57 4.66 20.88
CA HIS A 557 -43.35 5.00 19.66
C HIS A 557 -42.62 4.76 18.32
N SER A 558 -41.50 4.03 18.28
CA SER A 558 -40.79 3.75 17.02
C SER A 558 -40.12 2.39 17.02
N ASP A 559 -39.97 1.80 15.83
CA ASP A 559 -39.16 0.60 15.59
C ASP A 559 -37.68 0.74 15.95
N ASN A 560 -37.21 1.94 16.32
CA ASN A 560 -35.81 2.21 16.60
C ASN A 560 -35.50 2.18 18.10
N LEU A 561 -34.42 1.48 18.44
CA LEU A 561 -33.87 1.43 19.79
C LEU A 561 -33.36 2.81 20.25
N PRO A 562 -33.65 3.23 21.50
CA PRO A 562 -33.16 4.50 22.03
C PRO A 562 -31.64 4.46 22.16
N TYR A 563 -30.95 5.30 21.39
CA TYR A 563 -29.50 5.47 21.45
C TYR A 563 -29.12 6.65 22.35
N ARG A 564 -27.89 6.63 22.87
CA ARG A 564 -27.34 7.71 23.71
C ARG A 564 -26.64 8.78 22.90
N GLU A 565 -25.94 8.34 21.88
CA GLU A 565 -25.11 9.19 21.05
C GLU A 565 -25.24 8.70 19.60
N LYS A 566 -25.43 9.64 18.69
CA LYS A 566 -25.38 9.41 17.25
C LYS A 566 -24.25 10.26 16.71
N ARG A 567 -23.27 9.61 16.09
CA ARG A 567 -22.27 10.28 15.27
C ARG A 567 -22.67 10.10 13.83
N THR A 568 -22.52 11.17 13.07
CA THR A 568 -22.71 11.14 11.63
C THR A 568 -21.41 11.55 10.99
N ARG A 569 -21.18 11.06 9.77
CA ARG A 569 -20.05 11.50 8.97
C ARG A 569 -20.11 13.02 8.89
N PRO A 570 -19.04 13.75 9.25
CA PRO A 570 -19.02 15.17 9.00
C PRO A 570 -19.21 15.36 7.50
N SER A 571 -20.22 16.13 7.12
CA SER A 571 -20.42 16.65 5.78
C SER A 571 -19.21 17.55 5.48
N SER A 572 -18.06 16.93 5.21
CA SER A 572 -16.78 17.61 5.08
C SER A 572 -16.76 18.31 3.74
N GLY A 573 -17.34 19.50 3.80
CA GLY A 573 -17.54 20.45 2.75
C GLY A 573 -18.59 21.39 3.31
N GLY A 574 -18.19 22.59 3.71
CA GLY A 574 -19.13 23.70 3.82
C GLY A 574 -19.76 23.97 2.44
N TYR A 575 -19.94 25.24 2.09
CA TYR A 575 -20.59 25.70 0.86
C TYR A 575 -20.12 25.05 -0.47
N LEU A 576 -18.98 24.34 -0.49
CA LEU A 576 -18.44 23.61 -1.64
C LEU A 576 -19.00 22.19 -1.86
N GLN A 577 -19.72 21.59 -0.90
CA GLN A 577 -20.39 20.30 -1.12
C GLN A 577 -21.59 20.43 -2.09
N LEU A 578 -22.03 21.66 -2.36
CA LEU A 578 -23.01 22.01 -3.41
C LEU A 578 -22.51 21.76 -4.84
N ARG A 579 -21.21 21.47 -5.04
CA ARG A 579 -20.62 21.21 -6.37
C ARG A 579 -20.47 19.72 -6.72
N LEU A 580 -20.74 18.80 -5.78
CA LEU A 580 -20.95 17.39 -6.13
C LEU A 580 -22.45 17.19 -6.36
N PRO A 581 -22.89 16.63 -7.50
CA PRO A 581 -24.32 16.64 -7.86
C PRO A 581 -25.24 15.97 -6.84
N ARG A 582 -24.71 15.09 -5.98
CA ARG A 582 -25.39 14.43 -4.84
C ARG A 582 -24.33 14.04 -3.80
N PRO A 583 -24.65 14.00 -2.47
CA PRO A 583 -23.77 13.35 -1.50
C PRO A 583 -23.52 11.91 -1.95
N ILE A 584 -22.24 11.53 -2.00
CA ILE A 584 -21.84 10.16 -2.37
C ILE A 584 -22.45 9.23 -1.33
N ARG A 585 -23.47 8.45 -1.74
CA ARG A 585 -24.16 7.51 -0.84
C ARG A 585 -23.12 6.59 -0.18
N PRO A 586 -23.20 6.34 1.13
CA PRO A 586 -22.23 5.51 1.82
C PRO A 586 -22.28 4.07 1.30
N LEU A 587 -21.19 3.33 1.48
CA LEU A 587 -21.16 1.89 1.16
C LEU A 587 -22.04 1.10 2.14
N ARG A 588 -22.15 1.59 3.39
CA ARG A 588 -22.81 0.95 4.52
C ARG A 588 -23.62 1.97 5.32
N LYS A 589 -24.75 1.55 5.88
CA LYS A 589 -25.72 2.46 6.52
C LYS A 589 -25.32 2.85 7.93
N ALA A 590 -25.14 1.88 8.83
CA ALA A 590 -24.94 2.18 10.23
C ALA A 590 -24.04 1.19 10.97
N LEU A 591 -23.26 1.70 11.92
CA LEU A 591 -22.62 0.91 12.97
C LEU A 591 -23.34 1.14 14.29
N HIS A 592 -23.75 0.06 14.94
CA HIS A 592 -24.30 0.07 16.28
C HIS A 592 -23.20 -0.37 17.26
N ILE A 593 -22.99 0.38 18.35
CA ILE A 593 -22.01 0.06 19.39
C ILE A 593 -22.72 -0.05 20.72
N ILE A 594 -22.66 -1.22 21.36
CA ILE A 594 -23.19 -1.42 22.71
C ILE A 594 -22.01 -1.41 23.68
N ARG A 595 -22.07 -0.53 24.69
CA ARG A 595 -21.08 -0.44 25.78
C ARG A 595 -21.73 -0.57 27.14
N ASP A 596 -20.90 -0.62 28.18
CA ASP A 596 -21.32 -0.62 29.59
C ASP A 596 -22.33 -1.75 29.88
N ILE A 597 -21.88 -3.01 29.74
CA ILE A 597 -22.68 -4.18 30.13
C ILE A 597 -23.02 -4.04 31.61
N ASP A 598 -24.32 -3.97 31.91
CA ASP A 598 -24.86 -3.83 33.26
C ASP A 598 -25.63 -5.10 33.67
N THR A 599 -26.22 -5.07 34.86
CA THR A 599 -26.96 -6.20 35.44
C THR A 599 -28.17 -6.68 34.62
N VAL A 600 -28.61 -5.85 33.66
CA VAL A 600 -29.71 -6.17 32.74
C VAL A 600 -29.25 -7.18 31.70
N ILE A 601 -28.01 -7.08 31.21
CA ILE A 601 -27.46 -7.98 30.20
C ILE A 601 -26.57 -9.05 30.83
N ASP A 602 -25.81 -8.70 31.87
CA ASP A 602 -25.02 -9.65 32.66
C ASP A 602 -25.64 -9.80 34.04
N PRO A 603 -26.43 -10.87 34.33
CA PRO A 603 -27.04 -11.05 35.64
C PRO A 603 -26.03 -11.07 36.79
N GLY A 604 -24.76 -11.38 36.53
CA GLY A 604 -23.70 -11.49 37.53
C GLY A 604 -23.92 -12.65 38.49
N VAL A 605 -22.83 -13.35 38.85
CA VAL A 605 -22.91 -14.52 39.75
C VAL A 605 -23.17 -14.11 41.22
N GLN A 606 -23.07 -12.81 41.54
CA GLN A 606 -23.16 -12.25 42.90
C GLN A 606 -24.32 -11.25 43.10
N ALA A 607 -25.23 -11.12 42.13
CA ALA A 607 -26.34 -10.18 42.26
C ALA A 607 -27.43 -10.71 43.22
N ASP A 608 -27.88 -9.84 44.14
CA ASP A 608 -28.99 -10.10 45.07
C ASP A 608 -30.23 -10.63 44.33
N GLU A 609 -30.81 -11.73 44.81
CA GLU A 609 -32.01 -12.37 44.24
C GLU A 609 -33.18 -11.39 44.06
N VAL A 610 -33.30 -10.39 44.94
CA VAL A 610 -34.35 -9.37 44.85
C VAL A 610 -34.09 -8.41 43.69
N GLN A 611 -32.83 -8.03 43.49
CA GLN A 611 -32.41 -7.16 42.39
C GLN A 611 -32.46 -7.88 41.04
N ASN A 612 -32.15 -9.18 41.02
CA ASN A 612 -32.31 -10.04 39.86
C ASN A 612 -33.78 -10.15 39.45
N ARG A 613 -34.70 -10.48 40.37
CA ARG A 613 -36.14 -10.51 40.11
C ARG A 613 -36.69 -9.19 39.55
N ARG A 614 -36.23 -8.05 40.09
CA ARG A 614 -36.61 -6.72 39.59
C ARG A 614 -36.08 -6.42 38.18
N SER A 615 -35.01 -7.09 37.77
CA SER A 615 -34.36 -6.88 36.48
C SER A 615 -34.81 -7.89 35.42
N ASP A 616 -35.52 -8.96 35.79
CA ASP A 616 -35.92 -10.04 34.88
C ASP A 616 -36.76 -9.55 33.68
N GLU A 617 -37.74 -8.68 33.92
CA GLU A 617 -38.54 -8.12 32.82
C GLU A 617 -37.67 -7.26 31.88
N ARG A 618 -36.76 -6.46 32.45
CA ARG A 618 -35.83 -5.64 31.66
C ARG A 618 -34.84 -6.51 30.89
N ARG A 619 -34.42 -7.65 31.44
CA ARG A 619 -33.53 -8.62 30.79
C ARG A 619 -34.22 -9.28 29.59
N ARG A 620 -35.44 -9.78 29.77
CA ARG A 620 -36.26 -10.33 28.66
C ARG A 620 -36.48 -9.29 27.56
N ASN A 621 -36.74 -8.04 27.92
CA ASN A 621 -36.86 -6.96 26.94
C ASN A 621 -35.54 -6.69 26.21
N ALA A 622 -34.41 -6.70 26.92
CA ALA A 622 -33.09 -6.50 26.33
C ALA A 622 -32.73 -7.62 25.35
N GLU A 623 -32.98 -8.87 25.73
CA GLU A 623 -32.79 -10.07 24.89
C GLU A 623 -33.65 -9.99 23.62
N ALA A 624 -34.96 -9.75 23.76
CA ALA A 624 -35.86 -9.62 22.61
C ALA A 624 -35.45 -8.48 21.67
N ASN A 625 -35.00 -7.35 22.22
CA ASN A 625 -34.53 -6.21 21.43
C ASN A 625 -33.19 -6.50 20.72
N LEU A 626 -32.27 -7.21 21.38
CA LEU A 626 -31.02 -7.64 20.79
C LEU A 626 -31.25 -8.62 19.65
N GLU A 627 -32.14 -9.60 19.84
CA GLU A 627 -32.53 -10.53 18.79
C GLU A 627 -33.15 -9.81 17.59
N LEU A 628 -34.07 -8.87 17.84
CA LEU A 628 -34.70 -8.10 16.77
C LEU A 628 -33.66 -7.29 15.99
N LEU A 629 -32.73 -6.64 16.69
CA LEU A 629 -31.63 -5.91 16.07
C LEU A 629 -30.74 -6.86 15.25
N ALA A 630 -30.32 -7.99 15.80
CA ALA A 630 -29.49 -8.97 15.10
C ALA A 630 -30.16 -9.51 13.83
N ARG A 631 -31.44 -9.87 13.90
CA ARG A 631 -32.22 -10.31 12.73
C ARG A 631 -32.24 -9.24 11.64
N ARG A 632 -32.43 -7.97 12.00
CA ARG A 632 -32.40 -6.83 11.06
C ARG A 632 -31.01 -6.64 10.43
N LEU A 633 -29.93 -6.77 11.21
CA LEU A 633 -28.57 -6.63 10.72
C LEU A 633 -28.22 -7.72 9.71
N HIS A 634 -28.63 -8.97 9.98
CA HIS A 634 -28.43 -10.09 9.07
C HIS A 634 -29.29 -9.99 7.80
N SER A 635 -30.50 -9.46 7.88
CA SER A 635 -31.37 -9.32 6.70
C SER A 635 -31.03 -8.11 5.82
N ALA A 636 -30.68 -6.96 6.41
CA ALA A 636 -30.39 -5.74 5.67
C ALA A 636 -29.01 -5.77 4.99
N GLY A 637 -28.02 -6.42 5.61
CA GLY A 637 -26.71 -6.64 5.01
C GLY A 637 -25.87 -5.38 4.78
N ASP A 638 -26.23 -4.25 5.38
CA ASP A 638 -25.53 -2.96 5.23
C ASP A 638 -25.24 -2.23 6.55
N SER A 639 -25.61 -2.83 7.69
CA SER A 639 -25.33 -2.33 9.03
C SER A 639 -24.61 -3.38 9.88
N TYR A 640 -24.01 -2.93 10.97
CA TYR A 640 -23.11 -3.75 11.81
C TYR A 640 -23.35 -3.49 13.29
N LEU A 641 -23.01 -4.47 14.13
CA LEU A 641 -23.05 -4.35 15.58
C LEU A 641 -21.69 -4.71 16.19
N LEU A 642 -21.10 -3.77 16.92
CA LEU A 642 -19.95 -4.00 17.77
C LEU A 642 -20.41 -3.99 19.23
N PHE A 643 -20.42 -5.17 19.85
CA PHE A 643 -20.73 -5.34 21.25
C PHE A 643 -19.44 -5.29 22.05
N VAL A 644 -19.33 -4.35 22.97
CA VAL A 644 -18.09 -4.06 23.71
C VAL A 644 -18.29 -4.42 25.17
N GLY A 645 -17.49 -5.37 25.65
CA GLY A 645 -17.65 -5.94 26.97
C GLY A 645 -16.35 -6.16 27.72
N SER A 646 -16.47 -6.43 29.01
CA SER A 646 -15.35 -6.84 29.86
C SER A 646 -15.44 -8.32 30.26
N GLN A 647 -16.44 -9.04 29.73
CA GLN A 647 -16.71 -10.45 30.04
C GLN A 647 -15.95 -11.39 29.12
N ASP A 648 -15.78 -12.63 29.56
CA ASP A 648 -14.99 -13.63 28.89
C ASP A 648 -15.74 -14.39 27.76
N ALA A 649 -14.99 -15.31 27.19
CA ALA A 649 -15.41 -16.30 26.22
C ALA A 649 -16.69 -17.06 26.62
N GLN A 650 -16.72 -17.57 27.85
CA GLN A 650 -17.80 -18.41 28.36
C GLN A 650 -19.08 -17.59 28.55
N TRP A 651 -18.96 -16.37 29.03
CA TRP A 651 -20.09 -15.45 29.15
C TRP A 651 -20.73 -15.16 27.79
N TRP A 652 -19.92 -14.84 26.77
CA TRP A 652 -20.44 -14.59 25.42
C TRP A 652 -21.18 -15.81 24.86
N GLN A 653 -20.60 -17.01 25.00
CA GLN A 653 -21.25 -18.26 24.57
C GLN A 653 -22.59 -18.46 25.25
N THR A 654 -22.65 -18.19 26.55
CA THR A 654 -23.87 -18.37 27.34
C THR A 654 -24.97 -17.38 26.97
N TYR A 655 -24.63 -16.11 26.75
CA TYR A 655 -25.64 -15.03 26.71
C TYR A 655 -25.83 -14.37 25.35
N LEU A 656 -24.88 -14.47 24.41
CA LEU A 656 -24.92 -13.74 23.14
C LEU A 656 -24.73 -14.64 21.91
N GLU A 657 -24.43 -15.93 22.07
CA GLU A 657 -24.23 -16.86 20.94
C GLU A 657 -25.45 -16.94 20.01
N HIS A 658 -26.65 -16.84 20.57
CA HIS A 658 -27.91 -16.82 19.82
C HIS A 658 -28.01 -15.66 18.81
N LEU A 659 -27.19 -14.61 18.95
CA LEU A 659 -27.11 -13.52 17.98
C LEU A 659 -26.35 -13.90 16.71
N ASN A 660 -25.72 -15.09 16.63
CA ASN A 660 -24.95 -15.57 15.49
C ASN A 660 -23.82 -14.59 15.07
N GLY A 661 -23.13 -14.01 16.07
CA GLY A 661 -21.97 -13.14 15.89
C GLY A 661 -20.63 -13.85 15.97
N GLN A 662 -19.54 -13.08 16.02
CA GLN A 662 -18.20 -13.57 16.30
C GLN A 662 -17.53 -12.82 17.43
N TRP A 663 -16.60 -13.48 18.11
CA TRP A 663 -15.80 -12.85 19.16
C TRP A 663 -14.43 -12.35 18.66
N TRP A 664 -13.91 -11.35 19.34
CA TRP A 664 -12.57 -10.79 19.18
C TRP A 664 -12.03 -10.51 20.58
N LEU A 665 -11.35 -11.52 21.14
CA LEU A 665 -10.87 -11.56 22.51
C LEU A 665 -9.35 -11.65 22.54
N HIS A 666 -8.74 -11.28 23.66
CA HIS A 666 -7.29 -11.39 23.92
C HIS A 666 -6.38 -10.57 23.00
N MET A 667 -6.94 -9.73 22.14
CA MET A 667 -6.16 -8.85 21.29
C MET A 667 -5.86 -7.54 22.02
N PRO A 668 -4.65 -6.98 21.86
CA PRO A 668 -4.34 -5.68 22.44
C PRO A 668 -5.25 -4.61 21.85
N TRP A 669 -5.66 -3.65 22.68
CA TRP A 669 -6.38 -2.47 22.23
C TRP A 669 -5.41 -1.31 22.15
N GLY A 670 -5.14 -0.82 20.94
CA GLY A 670 -4.32 0.37 20.80
C GLY A 670 -3.99 0.74 19.36
N PHE A 671 -3.55 1.99 19.23
CA PHE A 671 -2.83 2.45 18.05
C PHE A 671 -1.39 2.71 18.44
N THR A 672 -0.45 2.56 17.51
CA THR A 672 0.89 3.09 17.73
C THR A 672 0.89 4.58 17.38
N VAL A 673 1.32 5.43 18.32
CA VAL A 673 1.54 6.86 18.06
C VAL A 673 2.77 6.98 17.16
N HIS A 674 2.73 7.80 16.11
CA HIS A 674 3.82 7.85 15.13
C HIS A 674 5.18 8.21 15.74
N SER A 675 5.24 9.19 16.65
CA SER A 675 6.46 9.53 17.38
C SER A 675 7.02 8.36 18.21
N ARG A 676 6.15 7.56 18.84
CA ARG A 676 6.55 6.36 19.59
C ARG A 676 6.97 5.22 18.67
N TYR A 677 6.25 5.01 17.56
CA TYR A 677 6.62 4.05 16.53
C TYR A 677 8.04 4.29 16.03
N ASN A 678 8.38 5.55 15.72
CA ASN A 678 9.74 5.91 15.29
C ASN A 678 10.78 5.68 16.40
N ARG A 679 10.42 5.83 17.68
CA ARG A 679 11.32 5.59 18.82
C ARG A 679 11.52 4.10 19.10
N GLU A 680 10.44 3.32 19.10
CA GLU A 680 10.44 1.87 19.27
C GLU A 680 11.16 1.17 18.11
N MET A 681 11.03 1.68 16.88
CA MET A 681 11.79 1.19 15.73
C MET A 681 13.26 1.66 15.69
N ARG A 682 13.64 2.69 16.47
CA ARG A 682 15.02 3.20 16.56
C ARG A 682 15.83 2.58 17.71
N LEU A 683 15.19 1.91 18.67
CA LEU A 683 15.86 1.29 19.80
C LEU A 683 15.76 -0.25 19.72
N PRO A 684 16.74 -0.93 19.12
CA PRO A 684 17.03 -2.32 19.47
C PRO A 684 18.22 -2.48 20.44
N HIS A 685 18.91 -1.41 20.87
CA HIS A 685 20.28 -1.59 21.43
C HIS A 685 20.62 -1.06 22.82
N GLU A 686 19.70 -0.55 23.63
CA GLU A 686 20.04 -0.21 25.03
C GLU A 686 19.01 -0.77 26.01
N GLY A 687 19.20 -2.04 26.38
CA GLY A 687 18.22 -2.71 27.24
C GLY A 687 18.69 -3.97 27.94
N ALA A 688 19.97 -4.13 28.27
CA ALA A 688 20.40 -5.18 29.20
C ALA A 688 21.75 -4.86 29.86
N ARG A 689 21.78 -3.84 30.73
CA ARG A 689 22.74 -3.72 31.85
C ARG A 689 22.29 -2.62 32.80
N ARG A 690 21.24 -2.91 33.57
CA ARG A 690 21.12 -2.35 34.93
C ARG A 690 21.23 -3.52 35.89
N SER A 691 22.48 -3.88 36.18
CA SER A 691 22.82 -4.63 37.38
C SER A 691 22.39 -3.80 38.58
N LEU A 692 21.32 -4.23 39.24
CA LEU A 692 20.97 -3.75 40.58
C LEU A 692 21.98 -4.33 41.56
N THR A 693 23.05 -3.58 41.84
CA THR A 693 23.81 -3.76 43.07
C THR A 693 23.15 -2.91 44.16
N PRO A 694 22.67 -3.50 45.26
CA PRO A 694 22.23 -2.72 46.40
C PRO A 694 23.48 -2.30 47.20
N SER A 695 23.66 -1.01 47.43
CA SER A 695 24.55 -0.54 48.49
C SER A 695 23.75 0.20 49.55
N PRO A 696 24.12 -0.02 50.82
CA PRO A 696 23.29 0.25 51.99
C PRO A 696 23.43 1.70 52.41
N LEU A 697 22.47 2.22 53.17
CA LEU A 697 22.71 3.19 54.24
C LEU A 697 21.47 3.21 55.14
N GLY A 698 21.67 2.71 56.36
CA GLY A 698 20.76 2.97 57.47
C GLY A 698 21.08 4.30 58.15
N LEU A 699 20.21 4.63 59.11
CA LEU A 699 20.27 5.74 60.07
C LEU A 699 20.00 7.11 59.41
N ARG A 700 18.92 7.81 59.70
CA ARG A 700 18.19 8.05 60.96
C ARG A 700 16.70 8.21 60.70
#